data_AF-A0A160SZA6-F1
#
_entry.id   AF-A0A160SZA6-F1
#
_cell.length_a   1.000
_cell.length_b   1.000
_cell.length_c   1.000
_cell.angle_alpha   90.00
_cell.angle_beta   90.00
_cell.angle_gamma   90.00
#
_symmetry.space_group_name_H-M   'P 1'
#
loop_
_entity.id
_entity.type
_entity.pdbx_description
1 polymer ?
#
loop_
_entity_poly.entity_id
_entity_poly.type
_entity_poly.pdbx_seq_one_letter_code
_entity_poly.pdbx_strand_id
1 'polypeptide(L)'
;MSKFGRFTILSLLLVLALALVACGGGAQEATPTEAPAVEEAAPTEEAAPEEEAEAPAEEEAEVPAEAGAMSFMAGGALEAAMAGEYAGTVVVVDGPFADADTVKFEQSMIAFEEATGIDVQYIGGKEFEGSIGVRVDAGDAPDIADFPQPGLLATFVRQGKIIDVSTFLSEEWLSQQYNQSWRDMATIEGPDGAMEAGVFHRFNGKSLVWYPKAAFDEAGYTVPETWAELLELTQLIADDGDPAWCIGIESGAATGWPATDWTEETMLRTTSLENYDAWVRGELPFDSPEVRTAIGAWEEIWFNPDFVYGGTSGIVSTNFGDSPAPMFEDPPGCWLHKQGNFITGFFPEGAVAGEDYSFFYLPPIDEAYGRPFLVAGDIMAMFNDRPEVRALMEFFTTPQSASGWLETGGALSAHQTATPEMYGVDLERGIAELVAQATSFRFDGSDLMPGEVGGGSFWKGMTDFVSGAADLDTVLPEIDASWPEGVAGQAQEETEEPAAAAMAMIAGGFMEQAMNGDFTGTVVTVDGPFADADTVKFEQSMASFEEATGIDIQYIGGKEFEGSIGVRVDAGDAPDIADFPQPGLLATFVRQGKIIDVSTFLSEEWLSQQYNQSWRDMATIEGPDGAIEAGVFHRFNGKSLVWYPKAAFDEAGYTVPETWAELLELTQLIADDGDPAWCIGIESGAATGWPATDWTEETMLRTTSLENYDAWVRGELPFSSPEVTAAIGAWEEIWFNPDFVFGGTSGIVSTNFGDSPAPMFEDPPGCWLHKQGNFITGFFPEGAVAGEDYSFFYLPPIDESLGRPFLVAGDIMAMFNDRPEVRAVMEFFTTPQSASGWLETGGALSAHQTATPDMYGVDLERGIAELVAQATSFRFDGSDLMPGEVGGGSFWKGMTDFVSGAADLETVLGEIDASWPTE
;
A
#
# COMPACT_ATOMS: atom_id res chain seq x y z
N MET A 1 -5.52 32.46 66.97
CA MET A 1 -4.55 33.04 67.94
C MET A 1 -3.15 32.99 67.31
N SER A 2 -2.14 33.68 67.87
CA SER A 2 -0.68 33.47 67.72
C SER A 2 -0.17 32.89 66.37
N LYS A 3 0.27 33.71 65.40
CA LYS A 3 1.67 34.14 65.13
C LYS A 3 2.62 33.07 64.51
N PHE A 4 3.59 33.40 63.64
CA PHE A 4 3.70 34.40 62.54
C PHE A 4 5.02 34.23 61.74
N GLY A 5 4.97 34.09 60.41
CA GLY A 5 6.10 34.30 59.47
C GLY A 5 7.19 33.21 59.40
N ARG A 6 8.20 33.31 58.51
CA ARG A 6 8.51 34.28 57.43
C ARG A 6 9.76 33.77 56.62
N PHE A 7 10.16 34.26 55.43
CA PHE A 7 9.75 35.40 54.58
C PHE A 7 10.21 35.21 53.11
N THR A 8 9.43 35.67 52.12
CA THR A 8 9.86 35.99 50.73
C THR A 8 10.58 37.38 50.68
N ILE A 9 10.97 37.86 49.47
CA ILE A 9 11.18 39.30 49.06
C ILE A 9 12.63 39.81 48.83
N LEU A 10 12.97 39.96 47.54
CA LEU A 10 13.58 41.09 46.79
C LEU A 10 14.77 41.93 47.34
N SER A 11 15.86 41.93 46.53
CA SER A 11 16.43 43.06 45.73
C SER A 11 17.11 44.30 46.36
N LEU A 12 17.97 44.92 45.52
CA LEU A 12 18.33 46.36 45.36
C LEU A 12 19.81 46.81 45.60
N LEU A 13 20.52 47.03 44.48
CA LEU A 13 21.26 48.26 44.08
C LEU A 13 22.68 48.66 44.58
N LEU A 14 23.41 49.26 43.60
CA LEU A 14 24.36 50.40 43.63
C LEU A 14 25.88 50.25 43.98
N VAL A 15 26.71 50.19 42.91
CA VAL A 15 27.67 51.24 42.44
C VAL A 15 28.76 51.81 43.38
N LEU A 16 30.05 51.72 42.97
CA LEU A 16 30.93 52.82 42.45
C LEU A 16 32.33 52.26 42.01
N ALA A 17 33.19 53.06 41.37
CA ALA A 17 34.50 52.67 40.80
C ALA A 17 35.66 53.64 41.17
N LEU A 18 36.94 53.36 40.80
CA LEU A 18 37.99 54.35 40.39
C LEU A 18 39.41 53.77 40.05
N ALA A 19 39.84 53.97 38.79
CA ALA A 19 41.09 54.65 38.32
C ALA A 19 42.57 54.13 38.43
N LEU A 20 43.23 54.07 37.22
CA LEU A 20 44.55 54.66 36.80
C LEU A 20 45.91 54.06 37.27
N VAL A 21 47.06 54.16 36.53
CA VAL A 21 47.35 54.32 35.07
C VAL A 21 48.86 54.12 34.72
N ALA A 22 49.16 53.75 33.45
CA ALA A 22 50.36 54.06 32.64
C ALA A 22 50.14 53.55 31.18
N CYS A 23 50.96 53.75 30.13
CA CYS A 23 51.68 54.89 29.52
C CYS A 23 52.12 54.43 28.09
N GLY A 24 52.34 55.24 27.03
CA GLY A 24 52.26 56.69 26.83
C GLY A 24 53.62 57.34 26.51
N GLY A 25 53.89 57.95 25.33
CA GLY A 25 53.14 58.05 24.07
C GLY A 25 53.69 59.14 23.09
N GLY A 26 53.47 58.99 21.78
CA GLY A 26 53.82 59.96 20.70
C GLY A 26 54.20 59.25 19.37
N ALA A 27 53.97 59.78 18.15
CA ALA A 27 53.42 61.05 17.64
C ALA A 27 53.26 60.93 16.09
N GLN A 28 52.51 61.73 15.30
CA GLN A 28 51.53 62.82 15.52
C GLN A 28 50.83 63.19 14.16
N GLU A 29 49.52 63.56 14.19
CA GLU A 29 48.68 64.29 13.19
C GLU A 29 48.70 63.98 11.66
N ALA A 30 47.53 63.65 11.07
CA ALA A 30 46.76 64.53 10.13
C ALA A 30 45.57 63.79 9.41
N THR A 31 44.58 64.55 8.94
CA THR A 31 43.36 64.14 8.18
C THR A 31 43.40 64.65 6.72
N PRO A 32 42.35 64.53 5.85
CA PRO A 32 41.38 63.46 5.52
C PRO A 32 41.49 63.09 4.00
N THR A 33 40.45 62.54 3.32
CA THR A 33 40.04 62.83 1.89
C THR A 33 38.82 61.97 1.44
N GLU A 34 38.14 62.41 0.37
CA GLU A 34 36.92 61.87 -0.27
C GLU A 34 37.13 61.75 -1.81
N ALA A 35 36.65 60.66 -2.44
CA ALA A 35 36.53 60.46 -3.92
C ALA A 35 37.85 60.53 -4.76
N PRO A 36 37.86 60.30 -6.11
CA PRO A 36 36.82 59.87 -7.05
C PRO A 36 37.19 58.64 -7.92
N ALA A 37 36.38 58.35 -8.95
CA ALA A 37 36.55 57.26 -9.94
C ALA A 37 37.25 57.71 -11.26
N VAL A 38 37.49 56.77 -12.19
CA VAL A 38 37.92 57.00 -13.60
C VAL A 38 37.25 55.98 -14.54
N GLU A 39 36.97 56.39 -15.78
CA GLU A 39 36.43 55.60 -16.92
C GLU A 39 37.42 54.51 -17.44
N GLU A 40 37.20 53.68 -18.47
CA GLU A 40 36.37 53.68 -19.71
C GLU A 40 36.07 52.19 -20.09
N ALA A 41 35.13 51.78 -20.95
CA ALA A 41 34.27 52.47 -21.93
C ALA A 41 32.94 51.68 -22.17
N ALA A 42 32.26 51.90 -23.30
CA ALA A 42 31.06 51.17 -23.79
C ALA A 42 31.24 50.83 -25.32
N PRO A 43 30.24 50.44 -26.17
CA PRO A 43 28.85 50.94 -26.24
C PRO A 43 27.72 49.88 -26.40
N THR A 44 26.49 50.31 -26.14
CA THR A 44 25.23 49.75 -26.65
C THR A 44 24.79 50.47 -27.93
N GLU A 45 23.80 49.93 -28.68
CA GLU A 45 23.15 50.60 -29.82
C GLU A 45 21.62 50.69 -29.63
N GLU A 46 20.92 51.44 -30.49
CA GLU A 46 19.86 52.37 -30.08
C GLU A 46 18.40 51.84 -29.92
N ALA A 47 17.70 52.58 -29.06
CA ALA A 47 16.31 52.52 -28.64
C ALA A 47 15.24 52.92 -29.70
N ALA A 48 13.97 52.67 -29.36
CA ALA A 48 12.80 53.44 -29.82
C ALA A 48 11.63 53.37 -28.79
N PRO A 49 10.85 54.45 -28.56
CA PRO A 49 9.67 54.44 -27.66
C PRO A 49 8.31 54.72 -28.35
N GLU A 50 7.23 54.40 -27.63
CA GLU A 50 5.81 54.84 -27.79
C GLU A 50 5.05 54.55 -29.12
N GLU A 51 3.98 53.73 -29.03
CA GLU A 51 2.60 54.15 -29.36
C GLU A 51 1.56 53.19 -28.74
N GLU A 52 0.36 53.67 -28.41
CA GLU A 52 -0.77 52.87 -27.87
C GLU A 52 -1.68 52.35 -29.00
N ALA A 53 -2.13 51.09 -28.91
CA ALA A 53 -3.23 50.55 -29.72
C ALA A 53 -3.98 49.43 -28.97
N GLU A 54 -5.29 49.33 -29.19
CA GLU A 54 -6.19 48.41 -28.47
C GLU A 54 -5.95 46.93 -28.84
N ALA A 55 -5.98 46.04 -27.84
CA ALA A 55 -6.09 44.59 -28.04
C ALA A 55 -7.57 44.18 -28.19
N PRO A 56 -7.89 43.16 -29.02
CA PRO A 56 -9.22 42.57 -29.06
C PRO A 56 -9.51 41.76 -27.79
N ALA A 57 -10.78 41.43 -27.56
CA ALA A 57 -11.16 40.45 -26.55
C ALA A 57 -10.92 39.03 -27.08
N GLU A 58 -10.29 38.19 -26.26
CA GLU A 58 -10.21 36.74 -26.43
C GLU A 58 -10.95 36.05 -25.28
N GLU A 59 -11.19 34.75 -25.43
CA GLU A 59 -12.17 33.99 -24.64
C GLU A 59 -11.68 33.63 -23.22
N GLU A 60 -12.62 33.32 -22.33
CA GLU A 60 -12.34 32.92 -20.94
C GLU A 60 -11.72 31.51 -20.93
N ALA A 61 -10.39 31.46 -20.93
CA ALA A 61 -9.63 30.23 -20.69
C ALA A 61 -9.62 29.89 -19.19
N GLU A 62 -9.86 28.62 -18.87
CA GLU A 62 -9.85 28.13 -17.49
C GLU A 62 -8.44 28.22 -16.89
N VAL A 63 -8.37 28.55 -15.60
CA VAL A 63 -7.11 28.75 -14.88
C VAL A 63 -6.70 27.44 -14.22
N PRO A 64 -5.44 26.97 -14.36
CA PRO A 64 -4.97 25.77 -13.67
C PRO A 64 -5.09 25.91 -12.15
N ALA A 65 -5.46 24.82 -11.46
CA ALA A 65 -5.51 24.80 -10.01
C ALA A 65 -4.11 25.00 -9.40
N GLU A 66 -3.99 25.98 -8.50
CA GLU A 66 -2.82 26.09 -7.62
C GLU A 66 -2.97 25.12 -6.43
N ALA A 67 -1.86 24.53 -5.99
CA ALA A 67 -1.85 23.72 -4.77
C ALA A 67 -2.17 24.59 -3.55
N GLY A 68 -3.22 24.23 -2.79
CA GLY A 68 -3.63 24.95 -1.58
C GLY A 68 -5.14 25.13 -1.37
N ALA A 69 -6.00 24.69 -2.29
CA ALA A 69 -7.44 24.66 -2.05
C ALA A 69 -7.81 23.51 -1.09
N MET A 70 -8.57 23.81 -0.02
CA MET A 70 -9.21 22.77 0.80
C MET A 70 -10.35 22.13 -0.01
N SER A 71 -10.40 20.81 -0.05
CA SER A 71 -11.51 20.07 -0.65
C SER A 71 -12.76 20.15 0.24
N PHE A 72 -13.94 20.13 -0.36
CA PHE A 72 -15.22 20.11 0.33
C PHE A 72 -16.30 19.49 -0.56
N MET A 73 -17.39 19.05 0.06
CA MET A 73 -18.49 18.38 -0.61
C MET A 73 -19.42 19.40 -1.28
N ALA A 74 -19.85 19.13 -2.51
CA ALA A 74 -20.77 20.02 -3.23
C ALA A 74 -22.15 20.05 -2.55
N GLY A 75 -22.59 21.22 -2.10
CA GLY A 75 -23.77 21.39 -1.24
C GLY A 75 -23.54 21.04 0.24
N GLY A 76 -22.30 20.78 0.64
CA GLY A 76 -21.88 20.46 2.01
C GLY A 76 -21.98 21.62 2.99
N ALA A 77 -21.71 21.33 4.26
CA ALA A 77 -21.64 22.35 5.31
C ALA A 77 -20.37 23.19 5.19
N LEU A 78 -19.25 22.59 4.75
CA LEU A 78 -17.99 23.28 4.53
C LEU A 78 -18.07 24.26 3.34
N GLU A 79 -18.78 23.94 2.25
CA GLU A 79 -19.02 24.91 1.16
C GLU A 79 -19.72 26.18 1.69
N ALA A 80 -20.77 26.03 2.50
CA ALA A 80 -21.47 27.16 3.11
C ALA A 80 -20.61 27.93 4.13
N ALA A 81 -19.72 27.24 4.86
CA ALA A 81 -18.75 27.86 5.74
C ALA A 81 -17.71 28.68 4.95
N MET A 82 -17.20 28.15 3.84
CA MET A 82 -16.27 28.84 2.91
C MET A 82 -16.93 30.02 2.19
N ALA A 83 -18.25 30.00 1.99
CA ALA A 83 -19.04 31.17 1.57
C ALA A 83 -19.22 32.23 2.68
N GLY A 84 -18.75 31.96 3.90
CA GLY A 84 -18.79 32.85 5.06
C GLY A 84 -20.14 32.89 5.79
N GLU A 85 -21.04 31.92 5.58
CA GLU A 85 -22.37 31.93 6.23
C GLU A 85 -22.29 31.78 7.76
N TYR A 86 -21.23 31.15 8.27
CA TYR A 86 -21.05 30.82 9.68
C TYR A 86 -19.96 31.67 10.38
N ALA A 87 -19.46 32.72 9.72
CA ALA A 87 -18.38 33.57 10.24
C ALA A 87 -18.77 34.25 11.57
N GLY A 88 -17.94 34.06 12.61
CA GLY A 88 -18.16 34.54 13.97
C GLY A 88 -19.02 33.60 14.85
N THR A 89 -19.25 32.37 14.40
CA THR A 89 -19.70 31.26 15.28
C THR A 89 -18.50 30.62 16.00
N VAL A 90 -18.78 29.78 17.01
CA VAL A 90 -17.79 29.05 17.80
C VAL A 90 -18.14 27.57 17.77
N VAL A 91 -17.14 26.70 17.63
CA VAL A 91 -17.23 25.24 17.79
C VAL A 91 -16.26 24.80 18.87
N VAL A 92 -16.72 24.01 19.84
CA VAL A 92 -15.92 23.55 20.98
C VAL A 92 -15.55 22.08 20.79
N VAL A 93 -14.25 21.79 20.84
CA VAL A 93 -13.68 20.45 20.71
C VAL A 93 -13.04 20.04 22.04
N ASP A 94 -13.44 18.90 22.61
CA ASP A 94 -12.80 18.28 23.78
C ASP A 94 -12.02 17.03 23.35
N GLY A 95 -11.03 16.60 24.12
CA GLY A 95 -10.14 15.48 23.75
C GLY A 95 -8.92 15.32 24.66
N PRO A 96 -8.02 14.37 24.38
CA PRO A 96 -6.85 14.07 25.20
C PRO A 96 -5.65 15.00 24.97
N PHE A 97 -5.54 15.69 23.82
CA PHE A 97 -4.32 16.40 23.42
C PHE A 97 -3.88 17.43 24.45
N ALA A 98 -2.59 17.41 24.75
CA ALA A 98 -1.97 18.29 25.73
C ALA A 98 -0.59 18.76 25.26
N ASP A 99 -0.11 19.86 25.84
CA ASP A 99 1.24 20.40 25.67
C ASP A 99 1.62 20.61 24.18
N ALA A 100 2.35 19.68 23.55
CA ALA A 100 2.78 19.79 22.16
C ALA A 100 1.65 19.51 21.15
N ASP A 101 0.80 18.51 21.40
CA ASP A 101 -0.26 18.11 20.46
C ASP A 101 -1.43 19.11 20.44
N THR A 102 -1.67 19.84 21.53
CA THR A 102 -2.59 20.99 21.52
C THR A 102 -2.13 22.06 20.51
N VAL A 103 -0.82 22.31 20.43
CA VAL A 103 -0.25 23.28 19.48
C VAL A 103 -0.36 22.80 18.04
N LYS A 104 -0.20 21.48 17.78
CA LYS A 104 -0.39 20.88 16.45
C LYS A 104 -1.86 20.88 16.03
N PHE A 105 -2.79 20.65 16.96
CA PHE A 105 -4.22 20.82 16.73
C PHE A 105 -4.56 22.27 16.36
N GLU A 106 -4.18 23.24 17.21
CA GLU A 106 -4.39 24.66 16.97
C GLU A 106 -3.82 25.10 15.61
N GLN A 107 -2.60 24.66 15.25
CA GLN A 107 -1.99 24.92 13.95
C GLN A 107 -2.82 24.38 12.78
N SER A 108 -3.32 23.14 12.88
CA SER A 108 -4.09 22.50 11.81
C SER A 108 -5.44 23.19 11.55
N MET A 109 -6.00 23.87 12.56
CA MET A 109 -7.26 24.60 12.42
C MET A 109 -7.10 25.97 11.74
N ILE A 110 -5.91 26.58 11.73
CA ILE A 110 -5.70 27.97 11.25
C ILE A 110 -6.27 28.19 9.83
N ALA A 111 -6.01 27.27 8.90
CA ALA A 111 -6.48 27.40 7.53
C ALA A 111 -8.02 27.39 7.42
N PHE A 112 -8.68 26.57 8.24
CA PHE A 112 -10.14 26.51 8.35
C PHE A 112 -10.71 27.78 9.02
N GLU A 113 -10.10 28.25 10.10
CA GLU A 113 -10.53 29.48 10.79
C GLU A 113 -10.39 30.73 9.90
N GLU A 114 -9.25 30.89 9.21
CA GLU A 114 -9.01 32.04 8.32
C GLU A 114 -9.94 32.05 7.10
N ALA A 115 -10.32 30.89 6.57
CA ALA A 115 -11.18 30.77 5.40
C ALA A 115 -12.69 30.87 5.73
N THR A 116 -13.14 30.24 6.82
CA THR A 116 -14.57 30.18 7.19
C THR A 116 -15.00 31.29 8.17
N GLY A 117 -14.06 31.79 8.96
CA GLY A 117 -14.33 32.69 10.08
C GLY A 117 -15.00 32.02 11.29
N ILE A 118 -15.02 30.68 11.36
CA ILE A 118 -15.44 29.92 12.55
C ILE A 118 -14.26 29.92 13.56
N ASP A 119 -14.57 30.02 14.85
CA ASP A 119 -13.62 30.02 15.98
C ASP A 119 -13.63 28.62 16.64
N VAL A 120 -12.53 27.87 16.54
CA VAL A 120 -12.40 26.46 16.98
C VAL A 120 -11.70 26.39 18.33
N GLN A 121 -12.48 26.23 19.40
CA GLN A 121 -11.97 26.24 20.77
C GLN A 121 -11.70 24.83 21.28
N TYR A 122 -10.43 24.41 21.26
CA TYR A 122 -9.99 23.19 21.94
C TYR A 122 -9.98 23.39 23.47
N ILE A 123 -10.53 22.43 24.22
CA ILE A 123 -10.65 22.51 25.69
C ILE A 123 -10.05 21.30 26.44
N GLY A 124 -9.38 20.40 25.70
CA GLY A 124 -8.96 19.08 26.16
C GLY A 124 -7.73 19.01 27.08
N GLY A 125 -7.28 17.78 27.32
CA GLY A 125 -6.06 17.43 28.04
C GLY A 125 -6.13 16.11 28.80
N LYS A 126 -5.11 15.84 29.62
CA LYS A 126 -4.76 14.55 30.29
C LYS A 126 -5.75 14.02 31.35
N GLU A 127 -6.99 14.49 31.35
CA GLU A 127 -8.10 14.08 32.23
C GLU A 127 -9.39 13.84 31.40
N PHE A 128 -9.27 13.69 30.07
CA PHE A 128 -10.39 13.59 29.12
C PHE A 128 -11.33 12.41 29.43
N GLU A 129 -10.79 11.20 29.49
CA GLU A 129 -11.54 9.95 29.73
C GLU A 129 -12.31 10.01 31.05
N GLY A 130 -11.69 10.61 32.08
CA GLY A 130 -12.29 10.81 33.40
C GLY A 130 -13.32 11.94 33.49
N SER A 131 -13.45 12.80 32.46
CA SER A 131 -14.26 14.02 32.51
C SER A 131 -15.35 14.11 31.43
N ILE A 132 -15.15 13.55 30.23
CA ILE A 132 -16.12 13.62 29.12
C ILE A 132 -17.48 13.03 29.51
N GLY A 133 -17.51 11.86 30.16
CA GLY A 133 -18.75 11.27 30.66
C GLY A 133 -19.48 12.16 31.67
N VAL A 134 -18.74 12.83 32.56
CA VAL A 134 -19.30 13.74 33.58
C VAL A 134 -19.89 15.00 32.96
N ARG A 135 -19.28 15.54 31.89
CA ARG A 135 -19.81 16.65 31.09
C ARG A 135 -21.12 16.27 30.40
N VAL A 136 -21.13 15.14 29.69
CA VAL A 136 -22.29 14.65 28.93
C VAL A 136 -23.48 14.32 29.84
N ASP A 137 -23.24 13.78 31.05
CA ASP A 137 -24.27 13.55 32.07
C ASP A 137 -24.77 14.85 32.71
N ALA A 138 -23.92 15.87 32.84
CA ALA A 138 -24.32 17.19 33.34
C ALA A 138 -25.14 18.00 32.32
N GLY A 139 -25.14 17.60 31.04
CA GLY A 139 -25.72 18.36 29.94
C GLY A 139 -24.82 19.53 29.48
N ASP A 140 -23.51 19.37 29.62
CA ASP A 140 -22.44 20.34 29.31
C ASP A 140 -21.43 19.72 28.32
N ALA A 141 -21.94 18.95 27.34
CA ALA A 141 -21.16 18.29 26.31
C ALA A 141 -20.49 19.31 25.37
N PRO A 142 -19.29 19.00 24.82
CA PRO A 142 -18.70 19.78 23.74
C PRO A 142 -19.53 19.64 22.45
N ASP A 143 -19.13 20.31 21.37
CA ASP A 143 -19.77 20.11 20.07
C ASP A 143 -19.26 18.86 19.36
N ILE A 144 -17.94 18.66 19.41
CA ILE A 144 -17.22 17.47 18.95
C ILE A 144 -16.36 17.00 20.13
N ALA A 145 -16.20 15.69 20.28
CA ALA A 145 -15.11 15.14 21.09
C ALA A 145 -14.24 14.22 20.23
N ASP A 146 -12.95 14.33 20.46
CA ASP A 146 -11.90 13.49 19.94
C ASP A 146 -11.72 12.27 20.86
N PHE A 147 -11.86 11.06 20.33
CA PHE A 147 -11.67 9.81 21.06
C PHE A 147 -10.57 8.95 20.42
N PRO A 148 -9.46 8.67 21.12
CA PRO A 148 -8.55 7.59 20.75
C PRO A 148 -9.18 6.20 20.90
N GLN A 149 -10.27 6.11 21.69
CA GLN A 149 -10.88 4.85 22.11
C GLN A 149 -12.30 4.69 21.51
N PRO A 150 -12.46 4.04 20.34
CA PRO A 150 -13.77 3.70 19.79
C PRO A 150 -14.70 2.96 20.77
N GLY A 151 -14.13 2.12 21.65
CA GLY A 151 -14.88 1.41 22.70
C GLY A 151 -15.40 2.29 23.85
N LEU A 152 -14.80 3.48 24.05
CA LEU A 152 -15.35 4.54 24.91
C LEU A 152 -16.44 5.34 24.18
N LEU A 153 -16.19 5.71 22.91
CA LEU A 153 -17.18 6.35 22.04
C LEU A 153 -18.47 5.52 21.95
N ALA A 154 -18.35 4.20 21.85
CA ALA A 154 -19.47 3.26 21.84
C ALA A 154 -20.41 3.38 23.06
N THR A 155 -19.90 3.80 24.23
CA THR A 155 -20.75 4.06 25.40
C THR A 155 -21.62 5.31 25.24
N PHE A 156 -21.21 6.29 24.42
CA PHE A 156 -22.04 7.45 24.06
C PHE A 156 -23.01 7.14 22.91
N VAL A 157 -22.59 6.32 21.94
CA VAL A 157 -23.45 5.79 20.87
C VAL A 157 -24.62 4.99 21.46
N ARG A 158 -24.35 4.00 22.32
CA ARG A 158 -25.37 3.20 23.04
C ARG A 158 -26.33 4.06 23.90
N GLN A 159 -25.93 5.27 24.30
CA GLN A 159 -26.78 6.22 25.03
C GLN A 159 -27.62 7.14 24.12
N GLY A 160 -27.45 7.10 22.80
CA GLY A 160 -28.08 8.03 21.86
C GLY A 160 -27.60 9.47 22.04
N LYS A 161 -26.29 9.66 22.22
CA LYS A 161 -25.65 10.97 22.46
C LYS A 161 -24.88 11.51 21.26
N ILE A 162 -24.45 10.62 20.37
CA ILE A 162 -23.64 10.92 19.19
C ILE A 162 -24.58 11.13 17.99
N ILE A 163 -24.18 12.01 17.07
CA ILE A 163 -24.87 12.23 15.80
C ILE A 163 -24.17 11.43 14.70
N ASP A 164 -24.95 10.58 14.03
CA ASP A 164 -24.53 9.76 12.90
C ASP A 164 -24.05 10.63 11.72
N VAL A 165 -22.79 10.45 11.30
CA VAL A 165 -22.17 11.30 10.28
C VAL A 165 -22.75 11.09 8.89
N SER A 166 -23.25 9.89 8.59
CA SER A 166 -23.96 9.58 7.33
C SER A 166 -25.25 10.41 7.12
N THR A 167 -25.76 11.06 8.19
CA THR A 167 -26.93 11.94 8.11
C THR A 167 -26.63 13.33 7.55
N PHE A 168 -25.36 13.66 7.31
CA PHE A 168 -24.93 14.94 6.76
C PHE A 168 -23.68 14.90 5.88
N LEU A 169 -22.87 13.84 5.96
CA LEU A 169 -21.84 13.50 4.98
C LEU A 169 -22.39 12.42 4.04
N SER A 170 -22.16 12.52 2.73
CA SER A 170 -22.60 11.50 1.77
C SER A 170 -21.66 10.30 1.78
N GLU A 171 -22.19 9.11 1.46
CA GLU A 171 -21.36 7.90 1.27
C GLU A 171 -20.29 8.13 0.20
N GLU A 172 -20.67 8.74 -0.93
CA GLU A 172 -19.75 9.13 -2.00
C GLU A 172 -18.53 9.92 -1.48
N TRP A 173 -18.76 10.88 -0.58
CA TRP A 173 -17.68 11.66 0.03
C TRP A 173 -16.86 10.84 1.01
N LEU A 174 -17.51 10.06 1.88
CA LEU A 174 -16.84 9.28 2.91
C LEU A 174 -15.97 8.16 2.32
N SER A 175 -16.47 7.46 1.29
CA SER A 175 -15.74 6.46 0.51
C SER A 175 -14.60 7.07 -0.34
N GLN A 176 -14.65 8.36 -0.69
CA GLN A 176 -13.49 9.06 -1.27
C GLN A 176 -12.41 9.31 -0.21
N GLN A 177 -12.79 9.72 1.01
CA GLN A 177 -11.81 10.06 2.05
C GLN A 177 -11.24 8.85 2.80
N TYR A 178 -11.97 7.76 2.96
CA TYR A 178 -11.58 6.62 3.81
C TYR A 178 -11.75 5.26 3.12
N ASN A 179 -10.83 4.33 3.40
CA ASN A 179 -11.00 2.93 3.04
C ASN A 179 -12.03 2.25 3.96
N GLN A 180 -12.56 1.10 3.54
CA GLN A 180 -13.65 0.43 4.27
C GLN A 180 -13.28 0.11 5.73
N SER A 181 -12.05 -0.31 6.03
CA SER A 181 -11.64 -0.62 7.41
C SER A 181 -11.75 0.58 8.38
N TRP A 182 -11.47 1.81 7.92
CA TRP A 182 -11.71 3.01 8.73
C TRP A 182 -13.21 3.36 8.82
N ARG A 183 -14.02 3.06 7.79
CA ARG A 183 -15.50 3.20 7.82
C ARG A 183 -16.11 2.22 8.83
N ASP A 184 -15.63 0.97 8.82
CA ASP A 184 -16.07 -0.11 9.70
C ASP A 184 -15.78 0.25 11.15
N MET A 185 -14.53 0.54 11.52
CA MET A 185 -14.18 0.91 12.91
C MET A 185 -14.89 2.17 13.42
N ALA A 186 -15.41 3.03 12.53
CA ALA A 186 -16.24 4.18 12.89
C ALA A 186 -17.74 3.84 13.04
N THR A 187 -18.17 2.67 12.57
CA THR A 187 -19.56 2.20 12.58
C THR A 187 -19.87 1.42 13.86
N ILE A 188 -20.78 1.94 14.67
CA ILE A 188 -21.04 1.42 16.03
C ILE A 188 -22.53 1.18 16.25
N GLU A 189 -22.88 0.05 16.86
CA GLU A 189 -24.26 -0.32 17.22
C GLU A 189 -24.87 0.63 18.27
N GLY A 190 -25.88 1.39 17.83
CA GLY A 190 -26.64 2.36 18.61
C GLY A 190 -28.06 1.89 18.96
N PRO A 191 -28.83 2.72 19.69
CA PRO A 191 -30.17 2.36 20.17
C PRO A 191 -31.22 2.20 19.05
N ASP A 192 -30.95 2.75 17.86
CA ASP A 192 -31.81 2.67 16.67
C ASP A 192 -31.18 1.80 15.54
N GLY A 193 -30.02 1.17 15.80
CA GLY A 193 -29.22 0.36 14.87
C GLY A 193 -27.75 0.84 14.78
N ALA A 194 -26.93 0.14 13.98
CA ALA A 194 -25.60 0.60 13.57
C ALA A 194 -25.65 2.01 12.96
N MET A 195 -24.68 2.85 13.33
CA MET A 195 -24.53 4.23 12.86
C MET A 195 -23.06 4.63 12.81
N GLU A 196 -22.71 5.58 11.95
CA GLU A 196 -21.34 6.06 11.83
C GLU A 196 -21.06 7.13 12.90
N ALA A 197 -20.34 6.73 13.94
CA ALA A 197 -20.20 7.52 15.17
C ALA A 197 -19.23 8.70 15.06
N GLY A 198 -18.44 8.77 13.99
CA GLY A 198 -17.43 9.79 13.80
C GLY A 198 -16.62 9.60 12.52
N VAL A 199 -15.52 10.34 12.41
CA VAL A 199 -14.56 10.25 11.30
C VAL A 199 -13.13 10.21 11.84
N PHE A 200 -12.26 9.39 11.28
CA PHE A 200 -10.88 9.24 11.75
C PHE A 200 -10.01 10.41 11.27
N HIS A 201 -9.49 11.19 12.20
CA HIS A 201 -8.72 12.41 11.93
C HIS A 201 -7.26 12.13 11.62
N ARG A 202 -6.63 11.25 12.41
CA ARG A 202 -5.23 10.82 12.28
C ARG A 202 -5.05 9.45 12.94
N PHE A 203 -3.97 8.76 12.62
CA PHE A 203 -3.58 7.52 13.28
C PHE A 203 -2.10 7.47 13.62
N ASN A 204 -1.71 6.52 14.45
CA ASN A 204 -0.36 6.30 14.94
C ASN A 204 0.02 4.83 14.78
N GLY A 205 1.23 4.58 14.30
CA GLY A 205 1.83 3.25 14.28
C GLY A 205 2.48 2.94 15.63
N LYS A 206 2.09 1.83 16.29
CA LYS A 206 2.54 1.45 17.64
C LYS A 206 3.70 0.44 17.67
N SER A 207 3.89 -0.41 16.65
CA SER A 207 4.92 -1.49 16.64
C SER A 207 6.37 -1.02 16.42
N LEU A 208 6.82 -0.03 17.19
CA LEU A 208 8.10 0.67 17.06
C LEU A 208 8.90 0.63 18.36
N VAL A 209 10.22 0.42 18.24
CA VAL A 209 11.19 0.54 19.33
C VAL A 209 12.20 1.64 19.01
N TRP A 210 12.22 2.67 19.85
CA TRP A 210 13.07 3.86 19.74
C TRP A 210 14.41 3.65 20.44
N TYR A 211 15.50 4.22 19.89
CA TYR A 211 16.85 4.14 20.45
C TYR A 211 17.68 5.43 20.20
N PRO A 212 18.62 5.80 21.10
CA PRO A 212 19.46 6.99 20.94
C PRO A 212 20.60 6.71 19.96
N LYS A 213 20.37 7.02 18.68
CA LYS A 213 21.13 6.47 17.56
C LYS A 213 22.63 6.72 17.63
N ALA A 214 23.07 7.96 17.82
CA ALA A 214 24.49 8.29 17.88
C ALA A 214 25.23 7.52 19.00
N ALA A 215 24.60 7.34 20.17
CA ALA A 215 25.19 6.58 21.27
C ALA A 215 25.17 5.07 21.01
N PHE A 216 24.10 4.56 20.40
CA PHE A 216 23.93 3.13 20.07
C PHE A 216 24.97 2.68 19.03
N ASP A 217 25.19 3.52 18.00
CA ASP A 217 26.25 3.35 17.01
C ASP A 217 27.67 3.42 17.65
N GLU A 218 27.91 4.28 18.66
CA GLU A 218 29.21 4.36 19.36
C GLU A 218 29.46 3.18 20.31
N ALA A 219 28.42 2.68 20.99
CA ALA A 219 28.48 1.45 21.79
C ALA A 219 28.75 0.21 20.91
N GLY A 220 28.35 0.26 19.63
CA GLY A 220 28.49 -0.85 18.68
C GLY A 220 27.39 -1.89 18.81
N TYR A 221 26.22 -1.50 19.35
CA TYR A 221 25.02 -2.32 19.34
C TYR A 221 24.43 -2.40 17.92
N THR A 222 23.61 -3.41 17.66
CA THR A 222 22.95 -3.65 16.38
C THR A 222 21.45 -3.74 16.56
N VAL A 223 20.68 -3.24 15.58
CA VAL A 223 19.23 -3.45 15.52
C VAL A 223 18.93 -4.95 15.42
N PRO A 224 18.01 -5.50 16.24
CA PRO A 224 17.60 -6.90 16.17
C PRO A 224 16.47 -7.08 15.15
N GLU A 225 16.45 -8.21 14.44
CA GLU A 225 15.40 -8.56 13.47
C GLU A 225 14.42 -9.61 14.03
N THR A 226 14.81 -10.33 15.08
CA THR A 226 14.01 -11.34 15.80
C THR A 226 13.84 -11.02 17.29
N TRP A 227 12.82 -11.58 17.96
CA TRP A 227 12.67 -11.44 19.42
C TRP A 227 13.83 -12.05 20.20
N ALA A 228 14.44 -13.13 19.69
CA ALA A 228 15.63 -13.73 20.28
C ALA A 228 16.81 -12.74 20.32
N GLU A 229 17.06 -12.04 19.20
CA GLU A 229 18.10 -11.00 19.14
C GLU A 229 17.75 -9.77 19.99
N LEU A 230 16.47 -9.42 20.13
CA LEU A 230 16.03 -8.34 21.03
C LEU A 230 16.32 -8.70 22.51
N LEU A 231 16.13 -9.96 22.91
CA LEU A 231 16.51 -10.44 24.24
C LEU A 231 18.04 -10.54 24.41
N GLU A 232 18.79 -10.96 23.39
CA GLU A 232 20.26 -10.97 23.43
C GLU A 232 20.83 -9.54 23.53
N LEU A 233 20.28 -8.57 22.79
CA LEU A 233 20.62 -7.15 22.90
C LEU A 233 20.27 -6.60 24.29
N THR A 234 19.07 -6.93 24.80
CA THR A 234 18.62 -6.54 26.16
C THR A 234 19.58 -7.05 27.24
N GLN A 235 20.04 -8.30 27.13
CA GLN A 235 21.04 -8.87 28.04
C GLN A 235 22.44 -8.28 27.85
N LEU A 236 22.85 -7.97 26.61
CA LEU A 236 24.15 -7.36 26.32
C LEU A 236 24.30 -5.99 26.99
N ILE A 237 23.29 -5.12 26.86
CA ILE A 237 23.29 -3.79 27.47
C ILE A 237 23.39 -3.89 29.01
N ALA A 238 22.66 -4.84 29.60
CA ALA A 238 22.71 -5.13 31.04
C ALA A 238 24.05 -5.73 31.51
N ASP A 239 24.72 -6.54 30.67
CA ASP A 239 26.05 -7.11 30.95
C ASP A 239 27.17 -6.06 30.87
N ASP A 240 27.04 -5.07 29.98
CA ASP A 240 27.94 -3.90 29.91
C ASP A 240 27.68 -2.90 31.05
N GLY A 241 26.47 -2.90 31.62
CA GLY A 241 26.18 -2.37 32.96
C GLY A 241 25.07 -1.33 33.06
N ASP A 242 24.34 -1.08 31.96
CA ASP A 242 23.26 -0.10 31.88
C ASP A 242 21.88 -0.79 31.75
N PRO A 243 20.77 -0.18 32.19
CA PRO A 243 19.44 -0.72 31.94
C PRO A 243 19.08 -0.62 30.45
N ALA A 244 18.73 -1.73 29.82
CA ALA A 244 18.31 -1.75 28.43
C ALA A 244 17.07 -0.87 28.16
N TRP A 245 16.02 -0.97 28.99
CA TRP A 245 14.70 -0.45 28.66
C TRP A 245 14.27 0.77 29.48
N CYS A 246 13.73 1.74 28.77
CA CYS A 246 13.05 2.93 29.26
C CYS A 246 11.54 2.70 29.23
N ILE A 247 10.90 2.55 30.40
CA ILE A 247 9.48 2.19 30.50
C ILE A 247 8.81 3.01 31.61
N GLY A 248 7.66 3.60 31.31
CA GLY A 248 6.78 4.27 32.27
C GLY A 248 5.31 4.09 31.86
N ILE A 249 4.44 3.77 32.84
CA ILE A 249 3.00 3.53 32.61
C ILE A 249 2.10 4.59 33.28
N GLU A 250 2.68 5.55 34.00
CA GLU A 250 1.93 6.63 34.62
C GLU A 250 1.39 7.58 33.53
N SER A 251 0.10 7.90 33.61
CA SER A 251 -0.60 8.73 32.63
C SER A 251 -1.85 9.39 33.24
N GLY A 252 -1.75 9.85 34.49
CA GLY A 252 -2.88 10.44 35.22
C GLY A 252 -4.05 9.47 35.33
N ALA A 253 -5.22 9.87 34.84
CA ALA A 253 -6.42 9.04 34.80
C ALA A 253 -6.25 7.75 33.96
N ALA A 254 -5.44 7.81 32.90
CA ALA A 254 -5.19 6.70 31.98
C ALA A 254 -3.99 5.80 32.38
N THR A 255 -3.49 5.93 33.62
CA THR A 255 -2.36 5.14 34.12
C THR A 255 -2.58 3.63 33.91
N GLY A 256 -1.70 3.01 33.12
CA GLY A 256 -1.77 1.60 32.76
C GLY A 256 -1.86 1.30 31.26
N TRP A 257 -2.29 2.25 30.42
CA TRP A 257 -2.39 2.02 28.97
C TRP A 257 -1.06 1.55 28.34
N PRO A 258 0.15 2.03 28.70
CA PRO A 258 1.38 1.55 28.07
C PRO A 258 1.77 0.11 28.46
N ALA A 259 1.02 -0.56 29.34
CA ALA A 259 1.17 -1.99 29.64
C ALA A 259 0.14 -2.87 28.91
N THR A 260 -1.02 -2.32 28.53
CA THR A 260 -1.89 -2.98 27.54
C THR A 260 -1.20 -2.92 26.18
N ASP A 261 -0.63 -1.76 25.82
CA ASP A 261 0.16 -1.50 24.60
C ASP A 261 1.32 -2.49 24.35
N TRP A 262 1.77 -3.24 25.36
CA TRP A 262 2.70 -4.38 25.23
C TRP A 262 2.02 -5.75 25.18
N THR A 263 0.88 -5.91 25.85
CA THR A 263 0.00 -7.08 25.79
C THR A 263 -0.64 -7.23 24.41
N GLU A 264 -1.12 -6.14 23.79
CA GLU A 264 -1.62 -6.14 22.41
C GLU A 264 -0.54 -6.60 21.41
N GLU A 265 0.66 -6.01 21.46
CA GLU A 265 1.77 -6.36 20.56
C GLU A 265 2.25 -7.81 20.70
N THR A 266 2.22 -8.33 21.93
CA THR A 266 2.64 -9.71 22.21
C THR A 266 1.53 -10.71 21.90
N MET A 267 0.25 -10.35 22.04
CA MET A 267 -0.87 -11.14 21.52
C MET A 267 -0.73 -11.34 20.01
N LEU A 268 -0.56 -10.26 19.24
CA LEU A 268 -0.36 -10.33 17.77
C LEU A 268 0.84 -11.19 17.34
N ARG A 269 1.82 -11.41 18.23
CA ARG A 269 3.06 -12.18 17.96
C ARG A 269 3.10 -13.56 18.63
N THR A 270 2.08 -13.95 19.39
CA THR A 270 2.01 -15.24 20.12
C THR A 270 0.70 -16.00 19.95
N THR A 271 -0.29 -15.41 19.27
CA THR A 271 -1.54 -16.07 18.86
C THR A 271 -2.02 -15.51 17.53
N SER A 272 -2.94 -16.20 16.87
CA SER A 272 -3.51 -15.79 15.59
C SER A 272 -4.48 -14.61 15.71
N LEU A 273 -4.78 -13.96 14.59
CA LEU A 273 -5.62 -12.75 14.53
C LEU A 273 -7.03 -13.02 15.06
N GLU A 274 -7.64 -14.16 14.72
CA GLU A 274 -9.00 -14.50 15.15
C GLU A 274 -9.09 -14.61 16.69
N ASN A 275 -8.00 -14.98 17.36
CA ASN A 275 -7.90 -14.99 18.82
C ASN A 275 -7.67 -13.58 19.40
N TYR A 276 -6.94 -12.69 18.71
CA TYR A 276 -6.85 -11.28 19.07
C TYR A 276 -8.24 -10.62 18.97
N ASP A 277 -8.93 -10.83 17.87
CA ASP A 277 -10.24 -10.23 17.60
C ASP A 277 -11.32 -10.81 18.53
N ALA A 278 -11.31 -12.13 18.77
CA ALA A 278 -12.17 -12.74 19.79
C ALA A 278 -11.89 -12.21 21.21
N TRP A 279 -10.65 -11.86 21.54
CA TRP A 279 -10.32 -11.24 22.83
C TRP A 279 -10.82 -9.79 22.90
N VAL A 280 -10.65 -9.01 21.83
CA VAL A 280 -11.21 -7.66 21.68
C VAL A 280 -12.74 -7.63 21.68
N ARG A 281 -13.41 -8.70 21.23
CA ARG A 281 -14.87 -8.90 21.36
C ARG A 281 -15.32 -9.46 22.71
N GLY A 282 -14.40 -9.91 23.59
CA GLY A 282 -14.74 -10.54 24.87
C GLY A 282 -15.26 -11.98 24.77
N GLU A 283 -14.97 -12.64 23.64
CA GLU A 283 -15.25 -14.06 23.37
C GLU A 283 -14.12 -14.96 23.87
N LEU A 284 -12.86 -14.50 23.78
CA LEU A 284 -11.69 -15.10 24.39
C LEU A 284 -11.38 -14.38 25.73
N PRO A 285 -11.45 -15.08 26.88
CA PRO A 285 -11.22 -14.44 28.19
C PRO A 285 -9.79 -13.97 28.42
N PHE A 286 -9.61 -12.95 29.25
CA PHE A 286 -8.31 -12.52 29.76
C PHE A 286 -7.59 -13.62 30.56
N ASP A 287 -8.31 -14.51 31.25
CA ASP A 287 -7.72 -15.66 31.95
C ASP A 287 -7.25 -16.80 31.01
N SER A 288 -7.30 -16.63 29.68
CA SER A 288 -6.94 -17.67 28.71
C SER A 288 -5.43 -17.98 28.65
N PRO A 289 -5.04 -19.16 28.16
CA PRO A 289 -3.63 -19.50 27.90
C PRO A 289 -2.93 -18.52 26.95
N GLU A 290 -3.63 -17.98 25.97
CA GLU A 290 -3.12 -17.09 24.94
C GLU A 290 -2.72 -15.73 25.55
N VAL A 291 -3.65 -15.06 26.22
CA VAL A 291 -3.39 -13.77 26.92
C VAL A 291 -2.32 -13.92 28.00
N ARG A 292 -2.32 -15.05 28.73
CA ARG A 292 -1.27 -15.37 29.71
C ARG A 292 0.10 -15.66 29.06
N THR A 293 0.16 -16.09 27.80
CA THR A 293 1.41 -16.29 27.05
C THR A 293 1.96 -14.95 26.55
N ALA A 294 1.09 -14.09 26.02
CA ALA A 294 1.43 -12.72 25.63
C ALA A 294 2.03 -11.92 26.80
N ILE A 295 1.34 -11.89 27.94
CA ILE A 295 1.84 -11.23 29.16
C ILE A 295 3.16 -11.84 29.64
N GLY A 296 3.30 -13.16 29.60
CA GLY A 296 4.54 -13.85 29.98
C GLY A 296 5.75 -13.46 29.12
N ALA A 297 5.55 -13.12 27.84
CA ALA A 297 6.62 -12.69 26.94
C ALA A 297 7.18 -11.31 27.31
N TRP A 298 6.33 -10.34 27.70
CA TRP A 298 6.82 -9.05 28.15
C TRP A 298 7.24 -9.02 29.64
N GLU A 299 6.71 -9.92 30.48
CA GLU A 299 7.15 -10.08 31.88
C GLU A 299 8.66 -10.36 31.97
N GLU A 300 9.20 -11.20 31.06
CA GLU A 300 10.63 -11.53 31.00
C GLU A 300 11.54 -10.29 30.87
N ILE A 301 11.08 -9.26 30.16
CA ILE A 301 11.75 -7.96 30.06
C ILE A 301 11.45 -7.11 31.30
N TRP A 302 10.17 -6.89 31.62
CA TRP A 302 9.73 -5.88 32.57
C TRP A 302 10.11 -6.17 34.02
N PHE A 303 10.15 -7.45 34.42
CA PHE A 303 10.37 -7.86 35.82
C PHE A 303 11.83 -8.25 36.10
N ASN A 304 12.71 -8.24 35.10
CA ASN A 304 14.14 -8.35 35.33
C ASN A 304 14.70 -7.03 35.92
N PRO A 305 15.23 -7.03 37.16
CA PRO A 305 15.66 -5.81 37.84
C PRO A 305 16.89 -5.15 37.22
N ASP A 306 17.63 -5.87 36.37
CA ASP A 306 18.83 -5.36 35.70
C ASP A 306 18.50 -4.81 34.28
N PHE A 307 17.29 -5.07 33.74
CA PHE A 307 16.90 -4.67 32.38
C PHE A 307 16.18 -3.32 32.28
N VAL A 308 15.45 -2.87 33.31
CA VAL A 308 14.56 -1.68 33.21
C VAL A 308 15.04 -0.54 34.10
N TYR A 309 15.05 0.69 33.57
CA TYR A 309 15.44 1.89 34.31
C TYR A 309 14.55 2.12 35.55
N GLY A 310 15.14 2.02 36.74
CA GLY A 310 14.43 2.11 38.02
C GLY A 310 13.61 0.86 38.41
N GLY A 311 13.61 -0.19 37.59
CA GLY A 311 12.81 -1.41 37.76
C GLY A 311 11.31 -1.15 37.81
N THR A 312 10.51 -2.13 38.26
CA THR A 312 9.04 -2.03 38.32
C THR A 312 8.52 -0.84 39.14
N SER A 313 9.29 -0.36 40.13
CA SER A 313 8.97 0.87 40.86
C SER A 313 9.12 2.14 39.99
N GLY A 314 10.10 2.15 39.08
CA GLY A 314 10.24 3.17 38.04
C GLY A 314 9.08 3.11 37.05
N ILE A 315 8.76 1.92 36.53
CA ILE A 315 7.67 1.71 35.56
C ILE A 315 6.35 2.36 36.04
N VAL A 316 5.92 2.06 37.27
CA VAL A 316 4.63 2.53 37.82
C VAL A 316 4.64 4.01 38.25
N SER A 317 5.79 4.67 38.32
CA SER A 317 5.88 6.07 38.83
C SER A 317 6.54 7.07 37.89
N THR A 318 7.02 6.64 36.72
CA THR A 318 7.49 7.49 35.62
C THR A 318 6.33 7.70 34.64
N ASN A 319 6.06 8.95 34.26
CA ASN A 319 5.08 9.26 33.22
C ASN A 319 5.53 8.67 31.88
N PHE A 320 4.61 8.15 31.06
CA PHE A 320 4.98 7.53 29.78
C PHE A 320 5.82 8.47 28.90
N GLY A 321 5.47 9.76 28.84
CA GLY A 321 6.16 10.78 28.06
C GLY A 321 7.48 11.26 28.68
N ASP A 322 7.62 11.18 30.01
CA ASP A 322 8.91 11.41 30.68
C ASP A 322 9.86 10.20 30.54
N SER A 323 9.31 8.99 30.29
CA SER A 323 10.08 7.74 30.31
C SER A 323 11.20 7.60 29.27
N PRO A 324 11.13 8.12 28.02
CA PRO A 324 12.27 8.11 27.10
C PRO A 324 13.35 9.16 27.45
N ALA A 325 13.12 10.10 28.38
CA ALA A 325 14.08 11.17 28.66
C ALA A 325 15.51 10.70 28.99
N PRO A 326 15.76 9.58 29.71
CA PRO A 326 17.11 9.09 29.98
C PRO A 326 17.87 8.62 28.74
N MET A 327 17.20 8.33 27.61
CA MET A 327 17.86 7.99 26.33
C MET A 327 18.74 9.14 25.84
N PHE A 328 18.39 10.38 26.20
CA PHE A 328 19.05 11.61 25.77
C PHE A 328 20.04 12.17 26.82
N GLU A 329 20.43 11.36 27.82
CA GLU A 329 21.53 11.69 28.75
C GLU A 329 22.92 11.33 28.13
N ASP A 330 24.00 11.88 28.70
CA ASP A 330 25.39 11.63 28.31
C ASP A 330 26.18 11.05 29.50
N PRO A 331 26.42 9.72 29.57
CA PRO A 331 25.87 8.67 28.68
C PRO A 331 24.37 8.42 28.91
N PRO A 332 23.67 7.70 28.01
CA PRO A 332 22.27 7.35 28.18
C PRO A 332 21.99 6.57 29.48
N GLY A 333 20.91 6.91 30.16
CA GLY A 333 20.43 6.19 31.34
C GLY A 333 19.67 4.90 31.02
N CYS A 334 19.13 4.78 29.80
CA CYS A 334 18.61 3.55 29.20
C CYS A 334 18.51 3.70 27.67
N TRP A 335 18.28 2.61 26.95
CA TRP A 335 18.64 2.51 25.52
C TRP A 335 17.49 2.20 24.55
N LEU A 336 16.43 1.52 25.01
CA LEU A 336 15.31 1.04 24.19
C LEU A 336 13.97 1.49 24.78
N HIS A 337 13.05 1.95 23.93
CA HIS A 337 11.71 2.38 24.36
C HIS A 337 10.66 1.94 23.33
N LYS A 338 9.68 1.09 23.72
CA LYS A 338 8.55 0.73 22.84
C LYS A 338 7.42 1.74 23.01
N GLN A 339 7.05 2.43 21.94
CA GLN A 339 5.90 3.34 21.91
C GLN A 339 5.53 3.75 20.48
N GLY A 340 4.28 4.17 20.26
CA GLY A 340 3.85 4.72 18.98
C GLY A 340 4.47 6.07 18.62
N ASN A 341 4.41 6.43 17.34
CA ASN A 341 5.17 7.55 16.76
C ASN A 341 4.88 8.95 17.33
N PHE A 342 3.74 9.16 17.99
CA PHE A 342 3.45 10.37 18.77
C PHE A 342 4.47 10.66 19.88
N ILE A 343 5.20 9.65 20.37
CA ILE A 343 6.22 9.83 21.43
C ILE A 343 7.32 10.82 21.05
N THR A 344 7.57 11.03 19.76
CA THR A 344 8.49 12.04 19.25
C THR A 344 8.16 13.46 19.73
N GLY A 345 6.89 13.75 20.02
CA GLY A 345 6.43 15.00 20.63
C GLY A 345 6.89 15.24 22.07
N PHE A 346 7.44 14.20 22.73
CA PHE A 346 7.98 14.25 24.09
C PHE A 346 9.52 14.24 24.12
N PHE A 347 10.18 14.06 22.97
CA PHE A 347 11.65 14.11 22.87
C PHE A 347 12.18 15.55 23.03
N PRO A 348 13.47 15.75 23.38
CA PRO A 348 14.02 17.08 23.63
C PRO A 348 13.89 18.05 22.44
N GLU A 349 13.56 19.32 22.73
CA GLU A 349 13.41 20.38 21.70
C GLU A 349 14.66 20.48 20.82
N GLY A 350 14.51 20.15 19.54
CA GLY A 350 15.58 20.19 18.54
C GLY A 350 16.36 18.88 18.34
N ALA A 351 15.94 17.76 18.96
CA ALA A 351 16.49 16.44 18.66
C ALA A 351 16.17 16.02 17.20
N VAL A 352 17.17 15.50 16.49
CA VAL A 352 17.11 15.21 15.05
C VAL A 352 16.92 13.72 14.78
N ALA A 353 15.83 13.39 14.08
CA ALA A 353 15.57 12.06 13.54
C ALA A 353 16.72 11.58 12.63
N GLY A 354 17.21 10.37 12.86
CA GLY A 354 18.33 9.77 12.11
C GLY A 354 19.73 10.18 12.60
N GLU A 355 19.84 11.20 13.47
CA GLU A 355 21.11 11.60 14.11
C GLU A 355 21.09 11.31 15.63
N ASP A 356 20.22 12.00 16.38
CA ASP A 356 20.11 11.84 17.84
C ASP A 356 19.33 10.58 18.23
N TYR A 357 18.27 10.26 17.49
CA TYR A 357 17.41 9.09 17.72
C TYR A 357 17.00 8.41 16.40
N SER A 358 16.60 7.16 16.50
CA SER A 358 15.93 6.42 15.41
C SER A 358 15.00 5.36 16.01
N PHE A 359 14.32 4.59 15.16
CA PHE A 359 13.52 3.43 15.56
C PHE A 359 13.89 2.16 14.79
N PHE A 360 13.36 1.03 15.23
CA PHE A 360 13.20 -0.20 14.45
C PHE A 360 11.82 -0.81 14.70
N TYR A 361 11.36 -1.68 13.80
CA TYR A 361 10.12 -2.45 13.94
C TYR A 361 10.22 -3.44 15.10
N LEU A 362 9.19 -3.54 15.95
CA LEU A 362 9.16 -4.49 17.06
C LEU A 362 9.15 -5.95 16.54
N PRO A 363 10.24 -6.74 16.72
CA PRO A 363 10.41 -8.04 16.07
C PRO A 363 9.33 -9.09 16.38
N PRO A 364 9.12 -10.09 15.50
CA PRO A 364 8.21 -11.20 15.77
C PRO A 364 8.74 -12.14 16.87
N ILE A 365 7.81 -12.75 17.62
CA ILE A 365 8.10 -13.71 18.70
C ILE A 365 8.01 -15.14 18.19
N ASP A 366 6.93 -15.47 17.47
CA ASP A 366 6.80 -16.67 16.64
C ASP A 366 6.61 -16.23 15.18
N GLU A 367 7.46 -16.74 14.28
CA GLU A 367 7.46 -16.43 12.85
C GLU A 367 6.16 -16.87 12.16
N ALA A 368 5.42 -17.82 12.75
CA ALA A 368 4.12 -18.29 12.25
C ALA A 368 3.01 -17.21 12.23
N TYR A 369 3.21 -16.09 12.93
CA TYR A 369 2.30 -14.93 12.93
C TYR A 369 2.80 -13.75 12.08
N GLY A 370 3.90 -13.93 11.34
CA GLY A 370 4.40 -12.97 10.36
C GLY A 370 5.02 -11.70 10.97
N ARG A 371 4.73 -10.55 10.36
CA ARG A 371 5.16 -9.22 10.80
C ARG A 371 3.91 -8.33 11.03
N PRO A 372 3.17 -8.56 12.14
CA PRO A 372 1.97 -7.81 12.46
C PRO A 372 2.30 -6.38 12.89
N PHE A 373 1.39 -5.44 12.62
CA PHE A 373 1.54 -4.03 12.99
C PHE A 373 0.32 -3.51 13.77
N LEU A 374 0.56 -3.04 15.00
CA LEU A 374 -0.44 -2.42 15.86
C LEU A 374 -0.60 -0.93 15.50
N VAL A 375 -1.84 -0.46 15.40
CA VAL A 375 -2.17 0.96 15.20
C VAL A 375 -3.18 1.45 16.24
N ALA A 376 -3.26 2.75 16.44
CA ALA A 376 -4.41 3.40 17.09
C ALA A 376 -4.68 4.73 16.39
N GLY A 377 -5.83 5.37 16.61
CA GLY A 377 -6.18 6.61 15.94
C GLY A 377 -7.36 7.34 16.56
N ASP A 378 -7.43 8.61 16.21
CA ASP A 378 -8.33 9.58 16.83
C ASP A 378 -9.60 9.71 15.99
N ILE A 379 -10.75 9.27 16.54
CA ILE A 379 -12.06 9.41 15.90
C ILE A 379 -12.81 10.63 16.47
N MET A 380 -13.06 11.60 15.59
CA MET A 380 -13.83 12.81 15.89
C MET A 380 -15.32 12.49 15.86
N ALA A 381 -16.02 12.69 16.97
CA ALA A 381 -17.43 12.34 17.13
C ALA A 381 -18.30 13.55 17.54
N MET A 382 -19.41 13.77 16.84
CA MET A 382 -20.25 14.96 17.03
C MET A 382 -21.36 14.73 18.08
N PHE A 383 -21.48 15.63 19.06
CA PHE A 383 -22.55 15.67 20.05
C PHE A 383 -23.64 16.72 19.74
N ASN A 384 -23.26 17.88 19.17
CA ASN A 384 -24.20 18.98 18.91
C ASN A 384 -24.41 19.22 17.42
N ASP A 385 -25.56 18.82 16.90
CA ASP A 385 -25.95 19.09 15.51
C ASP A 385 -26.19 20.60 15.25
N ARG A 386 -25.17 21.27 14.68
CA ARG A 386 -25.23 22.64 14.15
C ARG A 386 -24.49 22.71 12.81
N PRO A 387 -24.91 23.55 11.83
CA PRO A 387 -24.24 23.67 10.53
C PRO A 387 -22.74 24.00 10.63
N GLU A 388 -22.35 24.89 11.54
CA GLU A 388 -20.95 25.24 11.80
C GLU A 388 -20.12 24.08 12.38
N VAL A 389 -20.76 23.15 13.10
CA VAL A 389 -20.11 21.94 13.63
C VAL A 389 -20.00 20.87 12.55
N ARG A 390 -21.04 20.70 11.71
CA ARG A 390 -21.00 19.85 10.52
C ARG A 390 -19.88 20.27 9.56
N ALA A 391 -19.64 21.57 9.39
CA ALA A 391 -18.57 22.09 8.55
C ALA A 391 -17.17 21.71 9.07
N LEU A 392 -16.97 21.68 10.40
CA LEU A 392 -15.72 21.21 11.00
C LEU A 392 -15.59 19.68 10.93
N MET A 393 -16.68 18.93 11.12
CA MET A 393 -16.71 17.48 10.89
C MET A 393 -16.39 17.10 9.44
N GLU A 394 -16.88 17.88 8.46
CA GLU A 394 -16.53 17.72 7.05
C GLU A 394 -15.04 18.04 6.81
N PHE A 395 -14.50 19.10 7.41
CA PHE A 395 -13.07 19.39 7.34
C PHE A 395 -12.19 18.30 7.97
N PHE A 396 -12.62 17.67 9.07
CA PHE A 396 -11.94 16.53 9.70
C PHE A 396 -11.88 15.26 8.83
N THR A 397 -12.55 15.24 7.67
CA THR A 397 -12.38 14.19 6.65
C THR A 397 -11.29 14.50 5.62
N THR A 398 -10.52 15.57 5.82
CA THR A 398 -9.45 16.00 4.89
C THR A 398 -8.09 16.00 5.60
N PRO A 399 -6.99 15.58 4.92
CA PRO A 399 -5.66 15.53 5.55
C PRO A 399 -5.12 16.90 5.97
N GLN A 400 -5.61 17.98 5.36
CA GLN A 400 -5.31 19.36 5.76
C GLN A 400 -5.71 19.62 7.23
N SER A 401 -6.74 18.95 7.74
CA SER A 401 -7.16 19.08 9.15
C SER A 401 -6.18 18.47 10.16
N ALA A 402 -5.23 17.64 9.71
CA ALA A 402 -4.16 17.05 10.52
C ALA A 402 -2.76 17.62 10.18
N SER A 403 -2.70 18.68 9.35
CA SER A 403 -1.47 19.28 8.81
C SER A 403 -0.39 19.57 9.86
N GLY A 404 -0.75 20.03 11.06
CA GLY A 404 0.19 20.29 12.14
C GLY A 404 0.98 19.06 12.62
N TRP A 405 0.47 17.83 12.41
CA TRP A 405 1.23 16.60 12.61
C TRP A 405 1.93 16.12 11.34
N LEU A 406 1.29 16.21 10.17
CA LEU A 406 1.91 15.77 8.92
C LEU A 406 3.19 16.59 8.63
N GLU A 407 3.14 17.91 8.84
CA GLU A 407 4.29 18.81 8.65
C GLU A 407 5.39 18.67 9.73
N THR A 408 5.06 18.22 10.95
CA THR A 408 5.99 18.27 12.11
C THR A 408 6.29 16.93 12.78
N GLY A 409 5.70 15.84 12.30
CA GLY A 409 5.84 14.49 12.84
C GLY A 409 4.84 14.13 13.96
N GLY A 410 4.81 12.86 14.32
CA GLY A 410 4.03 12.30 15.42
C GLY A 410 2.61 11.83 15.07
N ALA A 411 2.23 11.79 13.79
CA ALA A 411 1.02 11.10 13.32
C ALA A 411 1.06 10.78 11.82
N LEU A 412 0.22 9.84 11.39
CA LEU A 412 -0.09 9.50 10.02
C LEU A 412 -1.54 9.90 9.68
N SER A 413 -1.83 10.16 8.41
CA SER A 413 -3.19 10.48 7.95
C SER A 413 -4.01 9.22 7.72
N ALA A 414 -5.23 9.15 8.30
CA ALA A 414 -6.21 8.10 7.99
C ALA A 414 -6.87 8.28 6.60
N HIS A 415 -6.73 9.46 6.00
CA HIS A 415 -7.36 9.82 4.72
C HIS A 415 -6.61 9.27 3.51
N GLN A 416 -7.34 8.67 2.57
CA GLN A 416 -6.84 8.20 1.26
C GLN A 416 -6.32 9.35 0.38
N THR A 417 -6.79 10.58 0.61
CA THR A 417 -6.41 11.79 -0.14
C THR A 417 -5.12 12.45 0.34
N ALA A 418 -4.40 11.83 1.29
CA ALA A 418 -3.09 12.30 1.76
C ALA A 418 -1.95 11.90 0.82
N THR A 419 -1.01 12.81 0.57
CA THR A 419 0.12 12.56 -0.36
C THR A 419 1.48 12.60 0.36
N PRO A 420 2.55 11.96 -0.19
CA PRO A 420 3.86 11.88 0.45
C PRO A 420 4.56 13.23 0.71
N GLU A 421 4.12 14.30 0.05
CA GLU A 421 4.60 15.68 0.20
C GLU A 421 3.98 16.41 1.40
N MET A 422 2.85 15.91 1.94
CA MET A 422 2.26 16.45 3.16
C MET A 422 3.09 16.10 4.41
N TYR A 423 3.91 15.04 4.32
CA TYR A 423 4.81 14.60 5.38
C TYR A 423 6.11 15.42 5.37
N GLY A 424 6.20 16.39 6.28
CA GLY A 424 7.37 17.27 6.44
C GLY A 424 8.58 16.61 7.10
N VAL A 425 8.43 15.37 7.60
CA VAL A 425 9.48 14.61 8.29
C VAL A 425 9.60 13.22 7.67
N ASP A 426 10.76 12.90 7.10
CA ASP A 426 11.03 11.60 6.43
C ASP A 426 10.86 10.40 7.36
N LEU A 427 11.00 10.60 8.67
CA LEU A 427 10.72 9.63 9.74
C LEU A 427 9.32 9.01 9.59
N GLU A 428 8.29 9.84 9.38
CA GLU A 428 6.90 9.39 9.29
C GLU A 428 6.65 8.60 8.00
N ARG A 429 7.33 8.95 6.91
CA ARG A 429 7.25 8.19 5.66
C ARG A 429 7.76 6.77 5.84
N GLY A 430 8.89 6.59 6.52
CA GLY A 430 9.41 5.26 6.86
C GLY A 430 8.50 4.45 7.80
N ILE A 431 7.68 5.11 8.62
CA ILE A 431 6.69 4.44 9.48
C ILE A 431 5.44 4.06 8.67
N ALA A 432 4.98 4.93 7.77
CA ALA A 432 3.91 4.61 6.82
C ALA A 432 4.30 3.45 5.88
N GLU A 433 5.55 3.43 5.40
CA GLU A 433 6.11 2.31 4.63
C GLU A 433 6.08 0.99 5.41
N LEU A 434 6.43 0.99 6.71
CA LEU A 434 6.33 -0.21 7.55
C LEU A 434 4.89 -0.66 7.81
N VAL A 435 3.93 0.27 7.95
CA VAL A 435 2.50 -0.06 8.07
C VAL A 435 1.99 -0.69 6.76
N ALA A 436 2.39 -0.17 5.61
CA ALA A 436 2.04 -0.72 4.29
C ALA A 436 2.74 -2.07 3.98
N GLN A 437 3.83 -2.39 4.65
CA GLN A 437 4.58 -3.66 4.53
C GLN A 437 4.20 -4.70 5.61
N ALA A 438 3.21 -4.42 6.45
CA ALA A 438 2.77 -5.34 7.49
C ALA A 438 2.08 -6.57 6.88
N THR A 439 2.35 -7.77 7.41
CA THR A 439 1.62 -8.99 6.97
C THR A 439 0.18 -9.00 7.47
N SER A 440 -0.11 -8.18 8.49
CA SER A 440 -1.41 -7.98 9.10
C SER A 440 -1.37 -6.70 9.93
N PHE A 441 -2.50 -5.99 10.03
CA PHE A 441 -2.63 -4.87 10.95
C PHE A 441 -3.88 -5.00 11.81
N ARG A 442 -3.80 -4.48 13.04
CA ARG A 442 -4.92 -4.43 13.99
C ARG A 442 -4.89 -3.11 14.76
N PHE A 443 -6.07 -2.59 15.06
CA PHE A 443 -6.23 -1.47 15.98
C PHE A 443 -5.99 -1.95 17.43
N ASP A 444 -5.61 -1.02 18.30
CA ASP A 444 -5.41 -1.26 19.72
C ASP A 444 -6.63 -1.90 20.40
N GLY A 445 -6.40 -3.09 20.97
CA GLY A 445 -7.45 -3.88 21.59
C GLY A 445 -8.04 -3.23 22.84
N SER A 446 -7.24 -2.47 23.60
CA SER A 446 -7.72 -1.77 24.80
C SER A 446 -8.57 -0.54 24.45
N ASP A 447 -8.27 0.11 23.32
CA ASP A 447 -9.00 1.26 22.78
C ASP A 447 -10.31 0.84 22.06
N LEU A 448 -10.36 -0.36 21.45
CA LEU A 448 -11.58 -0.97 20.90
C LEU A 448 -12.52 -1.56 21.96
N MET A 449 -11.97 -2.10 23.06
CA MET A 449 -12.76 -2.69 24.15
C MET A 449 -13.67 -1.65 24.84
N PRO A 450 -14.84 -2.05 25.38
CA PRO A 450 -15.72 -1.15 26.12
C PRO A 450 -14.96 -0.40 27.22
N GLY A 451 -15.26 0.89 27.43
CA GLY A 451 -14.52 1.74 28.37
C GLY A 451 -14.47 1.25 29.84
N GLU A 452 -15.41 0.39 30.26
CA GLU A 452 -15.32 -0.32 31.56
C GLU A 452 -14.22 -1.39 31.60
N VAL A 453 -13.93 -2.00 30.45
CA VAL A 453 -12.96 -3.08 30.25
C VAL A 453 -11.57 -2.51 29.98
N GLY A 454 -11.33 -1.94 28.79
CA GLY A 454 -10.02 -1.48 28.32
C GLY A 454 -9.52 -0.28 29.13
N GLY A 455 -10.15 0.88 28.88
CA GLY A 455 -9.95 2.15 29.62
C GLY A 455 -10.26 2.12 31.13
N GLY A 456 -10.58 0.96 31.69
CA GLY A 456 -11.01 0.78 33.07
C GLY A 456 -10.28 -0.35 33.78
N SER A 457 -10.83 -1.55 33.71
CA SER A 457 -10.31 -2.71 34.44
C SER A 457 -8.93 -3.19 33.96
N PHE A 458 -8.61 -3.07 32.67
CA PHE A 458 -7.40 -3.60 32.05
C PHE A 458 -6.19 -2.70 32.33
N TRP A 459 -6.28 -1.39 32.06
CA TRP A 459 -5.27 -0.39 32.47
C TRP A 459 -4.97 -0.49 33.98
N LYS A 460 -6.02 -0.51 34.82
CA LYS A 460 -5.88 -0.68 36.27
C LYS A 460 -5.27 -2.05 36.62
N GLY A 461 -5.69 -3.12 35.94
CA GLY A 461 -5.26 -4.49 36.19
C GLY A 461 -3.77 -4.68 35.95
N MET A 462 -3.26 -4.19 34.81
CA MET A 462 -1.83 -4.20 34.51
C MET A 462 -1.05 -3.33 35.50
N THR A 463 -1.58 -2.17 35.90
CA THR A 463 -0.97 -1.34 36.95
C THR A 463 -0.88 -2.05 38.31
N ASP A 464 -1.94 -2.76 38.73
CA ASP A 464 -1.94 -3.54 39.97
C ASP A 464 -1.00 -4.77 39.90
N PHE A 465 -0.83 -5.37 38.72
CA PHE A 465 0.12 -6.46 38.49
C PHE A 465 1.58 -5.98 38.55
N VAL A 466 1.94 -4.96 37.74
CA VAL A 466 3.31 -4.43 37.65
C VAL A 466 3.77 -3.78 38.96
N SER A 467 2.84 -3.20 39.74
CA SER A 467 3.12 -2.68 41.09
C SER A 467 3.22 -3.76 42.18
N GLY A 468 2.84 -5.01 41.88
CA GLY A 468 2.75 -6.11 42.86
C GLY A 468 1.63 -5.92 43.89
N ALA A 469 0.58 -5.15 43.56
CA ALA A 469 -0.62 -5.01 44.38
C ALA A 469 -1.56 -6.23 44.24
N ALA A 470 -1.55 -6.88 43.07
CA ALA A 470 -2.26 -8.13 42.76
C ALA A 470 -1.39 -9.05 41.87
N ASP A 471 -1.84 -10.30 41.69
CA ASP A 471 -1.26 -11.28 40.75
C ASP A 471 -2.21 -11.55 39.58
N LEU A 472 -1.72 -12.13 38.47
CA LEU A 472 -2.54 -12.41 37.27
C LEU A 472 -3.75 -13.32 37.57
N ASP A 473 -3.62 -14.25 38.51
CA ASP A 473 -4.69 -15.12 39.00
C ASP A 473 -5.81 -14.35 39.75
N THR A 474 -5.56 -13.10 40.13
CA THR A 474 -6.56 -12.14 40.63
C THR A 474 -6.99 -11.16 39.54
N VAL A 475 -6.04 -10.60 38.78
CA VAL A 475 -6.26 -9.50 37.82
C VAL A 475 -7.09 -9.95 36.61
N LEU A 476 -6.71 -11.04 35.94
CA LEU A 476 -7.33 -11.44 34.68
C LEU A 476 -8.83 -11.80 34.87
N PRO A 477 -9.21 -12.56 35.93
CA PRO A 477 -10.63 -12.78 36.25
C PRO A 477 -11.40 -11.53 36.72
N GLU A 478 -10.72 -10.47 37.21
CA GLU A 478 -11.37 -9.18 37.52
C GLU A 478 -11.64 -8.36 36.24
N ILE A 479 -10.79 -8.48 35.21
CA ILE A 479 -11.02 -7.89 33.88
C ILE A 479 -12.17 -8.63 33.17
N ASP A 480 -12.15 -9.97 33.15
CA ASP A 480 -13.24 -10.79 32.59
C ASP A 480 -14.60 -10.50 33.24
N ALA A 481 -14.60 -10.16 34.53
CA ALA A 481 -15.82 -9.82 35.27
C ALA A 481 -16.30 -8.36 35.08
N SER A 482 -15.57 -7.53 34.32
CA SER A 482 -15.93 -6.12 34.06
C SER A 482 -16.81 -5.92 32.82
N TRP A 483 -16.82 -6.89 31.89
CA TRP A 483 -17.56 -6.83 30.64
C TRP A 483 -19.05 -6.49 30.82
N PRO A 484 -19.58 -5.43 30.19
CA PRO A 484 -20.98 -5.03 30.36
C PRO A 484 -21.97 -6.11 29.88
N GLU A 485 -23.08 -6.28 30.61
CA GLU A 485 -24.09 -7.30 30.29
C GLU A 485 -24.65 -7.13 28.86
N GLY A 486 -24.29 -8.08 27.98
CA GLY A 486 -24.76 -8.13 26.59
C GLY A 486 -23.83 -7.47 25.57
N VAL A 487 -22.66 -6.93 25.97
CA VAL A 487 -21.70 -6.24 25.08
C VAL A 487 -20.55 -7.15 24.61
N ALA A 488 -20.32 -8.30 25.26
CA ALA A 488 -19.44 -9.33 24.71
C ALA A 488 -20.04 -9.89 23.42
N GLY A 489 -19.26 -9.90 22.33
CA GLY A 489 -19.75 -10.11 20.96
C GLY A 489 -20.53 -8.92 20.35
N GLN A 490 -20.29 -7.68 20.84
CA GLN A 490 -20.82 -6.45 20.24
C GLN A 490 -19.77 -5.40 19.83
N ALA A 491 -18.48 -5.60 20.12
CA ALA A 491 -17.48 -5.07 19.21
C ALA A 491 -17.62 -5.84 17.89
N GLN A 492 -17.47 -5.16 16.75
CA GLN A 492 -18.00 -5.63 15.47
C GLN A 492 -17.57 -7.04 15.10
N GLU A 493 -18.50 -7.76 14.47
CA GLU A 493 -18.10 -8.68 13.42
C GLU A 493 -17.37 -7.84 12.36
N GLU A 494 -16.03 -7.93 12.29
CA GLU A 494 -15.40 -8.04 10.97
C GLU A 494 -16.13 -9.22 10.33
N THR A 495 -17.08 -8.94 9.44
CA THR A 495 -17.93 -9.99 8.89
C THR A 495 -17.09 -10.85 7.96
N GLU A 496 -16.71 -12.05 8.42
CA GLU A 496 -16.14 -13.12 7.60
C GLU A 496 -17.18 -13.70 6.61
N GLU A 497 -17.78 -12.83 5.78
CA GLU A 497 -17.66 -13.09 4.36
C GLU A 497 -16.19 -12.78 3.98
N PRO A 498 -15.54 -13.54 3.09
CA PRO A 498 -14.24 -13.12 2.58
C PRO A 498 -14.42 -11.72 2.00
N ALA A 499 -13.52 -10.80 2.32
CA ALA A 499 -13.68 -9.38 1.99
C ALA A 499 -13.73 -9.20 0.46
N ALA A 500 -14.94 -9.22 -0.10
CA ALA A 500 -15.26 -8.65 -1.40
C ALA A 500 -15.09 -7.14 -1.25
N ALA A 501 -13.82 -6.70 -1.23
CA ALA A 501 -13.39 -5.35 -0.91
C ALA A 501 -14.29 -4.34 -1.64
N ALA A 502 -14.82 -3.36 -0.91
CA ALA A 502 -15.95 -2.54 -1.34
C ALA A 502 -15.80 -2.10 -2.81
N MET A 503 -16.56 -2.77 -3.69
CA MET A 503 -16.23 -2.76 -5.11
C MET A 503 -16.56 -1.39 -5.69
N ALA A 504 -15.53 -0.68 -6.12
CA ALA A 504 -15.65 0.68 -6.60
C ALA A 504 -16.66 0.74 -7.76
N MET A 505 -17.54 1.75 -7.73
CA MET A 505 -18.61 1.94 -8.70
C MET A 505 -18.66 3.40 -9.18
N ILE A 506 -18.97 3.58 -10.46
CA ILE A 506 -19.37 4.88 -11.01
C ILE A 506 -20.76 5.22 -10.46
N ALA A 507 -20.92 6.36 -9.79
CA ALA A 507 -22.22 6.82 -9.31
C ALA A 507 -23.18 7.10 -10.48
N GLY A 508 -24.35 6.44 -10.49
CA GLY A 508 -25.27 6.40 -11.62
C GLY A 508 -24.84 5.51 -12.79
N GLY A 509 -23.76 4.74 -12.64
CA GLY A 509 -23.17 3.86 -13.66
C GLY A 509 -24.06 2.67 -14.04
N PHE A 510 -23.64 1.93 -15.07
CA PHE A 510 -24.36 0.73 -15.51
C PHE A 510 -24.20 -0.42 -14.49
N MET A 511 -23.08 -0.51 -13.78
CA MET A 511 -22.89 -1.44 -12.68
C MET A 511 -23.83 -1.14 -11.51
N GLU A 512 -24.00 0.13 -11.10
CA GLU A 512 -24.94 0.47 -10.03
C GLU A 512 -26.38 0.11 -10.42
N GLN A 513 -26.78 0.33 -11.68
CA GLN A 513 -28.06 -0.12 -12.22
C GLN A 513 -28.20 -1.66 -12.18
N ALA A 514 -27.13 -2.40 -12.47
CA ALA A 514 -27.10 -3.85 -12.37
C ALA A 514 -27.29 -4.34 -10.92
N MET A 515 -26.61 -3.73 -9.96
CA MET A 515 -26.74 -4.02 -8.52
C MET A 515 -28.13 -3.66 -7.95
N ASN A 516 -28.78 -2.64 -8.52
CA ASN A 516 -30.19 -2.33 -8.24
C ASN A 516 -31.19 -3.31 -8.91
N GLY A 517 -30.70 -4.28 -9.71
CA GLY A 517 -31.50 -5.33 -10.34
C GLY A 517 -32.18 -4.94 -11.66
N ASP A 518 -31.81 -3.82 -12.30
CA ASP A 518 -32.43 -3.39 -13.57
C ASP A 518 -32.14 -4.37 -14.73
N PHE A 519 -31.07 -5.17 -14.63
CA PHE A 519 -30.62 -6.10 -15.66
C PHE A 519 -30.77 -7.59 -15.28
N THR A 520 -31.43 -7.91 -14.17
CA THR A 520 -31.63 -9.30 -13.70
C THR A 520 -32.32 -10.18 -14.75
N GLY A 521 -31.70 -11.31 -15.10
CA GLY A 521 -32.16 -12.26 -16.11
C GLY A 521 -31.81 -11.89 -17.55
N THR A 522 -30.88 -10.95 -17.75
CA THR A 522 -30.18 -10.75 -19.02
C THR A 522 -28.97 -11.68 -19.15
N VAL A 523 -28.44 -11.81 -20.37
CA VAL A 523 -27.27 -12.64 -20.68
C VAL A 523 -26.23 -11.78 -21.39
N VAL A 524 -24.96 -11.91 -20.99
CA VAL A 524 -23.78 -11.31 -21.62
C VAL A 524 -22.85 -12.44 -22.04
N THR A 525 -22.36 -12.43 -23.28
CA THR A 525 -21.47 -13.47 -23.81
C THR A 525 -20.03 -12.98 -23.91
N VAL A 526 -19.10 -13.76 -23.38
CA VAL A 526 -17.65 -13.48 -23.36
C VAL A 526 -16.91 -14.56 -24.14
N ASP A 527 -16.23 -14.20 -25.22
CA ASP A 527 -15.34 -15.10 -25.98
C ASP A 527 -13.87 -14.79 -25.60
N GLY A 528 -12.96 -15.75 -25.73
CA GLY A 528 -11.56 -15.58 -25.30
C GLY A 528 -10.76 -16.88 -25.34
N PRO A 529 -9.50 -16.88 -24.89
CA PRO A 529 -8.58 -18.02 -24.99
C PRO A 529 -8.72 -19.05 -23.86
N PHE A 530 -9.29 -18.69 -22.70
CA PHE A 530 -9.26 -19.49 -21.48
C PHE A 530 -9.88 -20.88 -21.68
N ALA A 531 -9.23 -21.88 -21.10
CA ALA A 531 -9.66 -23.26 -21.18
C ALA A 531 -9.27 -24.03 -19.91
N ASP A 532 -9.95 -25.15 -19.67
CA ASP A 532 -9.67 -26.08 -18.58
C ASP A 532 -9.66 -25.38 -17.20
N ALA A 533 -8.49 -25.08 -16.63
CA ALA A 533 -8.36 -24.45 -15.31
C ALA A 533 -8.72 -22.95 -15.33
N ASP A 534 -8.31 -22.20 -16.36
CA ASP A 534 -8.57 -20.75 -16.42
C ASP A 534 -10.04 -20.43 -16.65
N THR A 535 -10.81 -21.32 -17.30
CA THR A 535 -12.27 -21.18 -17.39
C THR A 535 -12.92 -21.24 -16.01
N VAL A 536 -12.42 -22.12 -15.11
CA VAL A 536 -12.92 -22.20 -13.73
C VAL A 536 -12.58 -20.93 -12.95
N LYS A 537 -11.37 -20.38 -13.12
CA LYS A 537 -10.96 -19.12 -12.47
C LYS A 537 -11.75 -17.92 -12.99
N PHE A 538 -12.10 -17.89 -14.28
CA PHE A 538 -13.04 -16.92 -14.84
C PHE A 538 -14.43 -17.04 -14.22
N GLU A 539 -15.04 -18.23 -14.26
CA GLU A 539 -16.37 -18.50 -13.67
C GLU A 539 -16.42 -18.14 -12.18
N GLN A 540 -15.36 -18.46 -11.41
CA GLN A 540 -15.22 -18.05 -10.01
C GLN A 540 -15.20 -16.53 -9.85
N SER A 541 -14.44 -15.82 -10.69
CA SER A 541 -14.31 -14.35 -10.60
C SER A 541 -15.60 -13.61 -10.97
N MET A 542 -16.49 -14.21 -11.78
CA MET A 542 -17.78 -13.62 -12.15
C MET A 542 -18.87 -13.88 -11.10
N ALA A 543 -18.78 -14.98 -10.34
CA ALA A 543 -19.90 -15.56 -9.59
C ALA A 543 -20.57 -14.61 -8.57
N SER A 544 -19.80 -13.77 -7.87
CA SER A 544 -20.33 -12.80 -6.91
C SER A 544 -21.16 -11.69 -7.59
N PHE A 545 -20.73 -11.24 -8.77
CA PHE A 545 -21.46 -10.27 -9.58
C PHE A 545 -22.70 -10.88 -10.25
N GLU A 546 -22.62 -12.13 -10.71
CA GLU A 546 -23.80 -12.86 -11.20
C GLU A 546 -24.85 -13.04 -10.10
N GLU A 547 -24.47 -13.37 -8.87
CA GLU A 547 -25.40 -13.51 -7.75
C GLU A 547 -26.00 -12.16 -7.32
N ALA A 548 -25.19 -11.09 -7.26
CA ALA A 548 -25.65 -9.77 -6.86
C ALA A 548 -26.57 -9.09 -7.89
N THR A 549 -26.24 -9.17 -9.18
CA THR A 549 -26.98 -8.48 -10.27
C THR A 549 -28.06 -9.35 -10.93
N GLY A 550 -27.86 -10.67 -10.91
CA GLY A 550 -28.64 -11.63 -11.69
C GLY A 550 -28.39 -11.56 -13.19
N ILE A 551 -27.27 -10.99 -13.66
CA ILE A 551 -26.78 -11.14 -15.04
C ILE A 551 -26.15 -12.54 -15.18
N ASP A 552 -26.34 -13.18 -16.33
CA ASP A 552 -25.80 -14.50 -16.71
C ASP A 552 -24.61 -14.27 -17.70
N ILE A 553 -23.37 -14.42 -17.21
CA ILE A 553 -22.11 -14.14 -17.93
C ILE A 553 -21.58 -15.44 -18.53
N GLN A 554 -21.96 -15.70 -19.78
CA GLN A 554 -21.65 -16.96 -20.46
C GLN A 554 -20.30 -16.88 -21.17
N TYR A 555 -19.28 -17.53 -20.60
CA TYR A 555 -18.01 -17.77 -21.29
C TYR A 555 -18.20 -18.80 -22.42
N ILE A 556 -17.73 -18.46 -23.62
CA ILE A 556 -17.87 -19.29 -24.84
C ILE A 556 -16.54 -19.57 -25.56
N GLY A 557 -15.42 -19.25 -24.90
CA GLY A 557 -14.06 -19.30 -25.43
C GLY A 557 -13.36 -20.67 -25.40
N GLY A 558 -12.05 -20.63 -25.63
CA GLY A 558 -11.13 -21.77 -25.60
C GLY A 558 -9.96 -21.65 -26.59
N LYS A 559 -9.13 -22.71 -26.65
CA LYS A 559 -7.82 -22.81 -27.36
C LYS A 559 -7.83 -22.66 -28.90
N GLU A 560 -8.91 -22.13 -29.47
CA GLU A 560 -9.12 -21.86 -30.90
C GLU A 560 -9.58 -20.40 -31.12
N PHE A 561 -9.45 -19.53 -30.11
CA PHE A 561 -9.95 -18.15 -30.09
C PHE A 561 -9.43 -17.32 -31.26
N GLU A 562 -8.11 -17.20 -31.42
CA GLU A 562 -7.45 -16.40 -32.46
C GLU A 562 -7.86 -16.87 -33.87
N GLY A 563 -8.07 -18.17 -34.03
CA GLY A 563 -8.53 -18.79 -35.27
C GLY A 563 -10.03 -18.65 -35.57
N SER A 564 -10.84 -18.26 -34.58
CA SER A 564 -12.31 -18.29 -34.66
C SER A 564 -13.01 -16.93 -34.47
N ILE A 565 -12.48 -16.02 -33.64
CA ILE A 565 -13.11 -14.72 -33.36
C ILE A 565 -13.36 -13.90 -34.63
N GLY A 566 -12.39 -13.82 -35.53
CA GLY A 566 -12.55 -13.17 -36.84
C GLY A 566 -13.65 -13.79 -37.70
N VAL A 567 -13.79 -15.12 -37.66
CA VAL A 567 -14.82 -15.86 -38.43
C VAL A 567 -16.22 -15.60 -37.85
N ARG A 568 -16.35 -15.50 -36.52
CA ARG A 568 -17.61 -15.11 -35.85
C ARG A 568 -18.04 -13.70 -36.23
N VAL A 569 -17.12 -12.74 -36.13
CA VAL A 569 -17.36 -11.32 -36.43
C VAL A 569 -17.71 -11.08 -37.91
N ASP A 570 -17.11 -11.83 -38.84
CA ASP A 570 -17.46 -11.81 -40.27
C ASP A 570 -18.80 -12.50 -40.58
N ALA A 571 -19.16 -13.54 -39.82
CA ALA A 571 -20.46 -14.20 -39.94
C ALA A 571 -21.63 -13.34 -39.39
N GLY A 572 -21.34 -12.33 -38.57
CA GLY A 572 -22.34 -11.55 -37.83
C GLY A 572 -22.84 -12.26 -36.57
N ASP A 573 -21.97 -13.07 -35.96
CA ASP A 573 -22.21 -13.93 -34.80
C ASP A 573 -21.18 -13.61 -33.69
N ALA A 574 -20.85 -12.32 -33.54
CA ALA A 574 -19.88 -11.81 -32.56
C ALA A 574 -20.42 -11.98 -31.12
N PRO A 575 -19.53 -12.20 -30.13
CA PRO A 575 -19.90 -12.13 -28.71
C PRO A 575 -20.29 -10.71 -28.31
N ASP A 576 -20.67 -10.49 -27.05
CA ASP A 576 -20.86 -9.15 -26.52
C ASP A 576 -19.54 -8.48 -26.14
N ILE A 577 -18.67 -9.26 -25.48
CA ILE A 577 -17.31 -8.90 -25.10
C ILE A 577 -16.38 -10.00 -25.65
N ALA A 578 -15.20 -9.63 -26.10
CA ALA A 578 -14.12 -10.59 -26.29
C ALA A 578 -12.90 -10.16 -25.48
N ASP A 579 -12.29 -11.14 -24.84
CA ASP A 579 -11.00 -11.04 -24.19
C ASP A 579 -9.88 -11.24 -25.23
N PHE A 580 -8.96 -10.28 -25.31
CA PHE A 580 -7.79 -10.36 -26.18
C PHE A 580 -6.49 -10.27 -25.37
N PRO A 581 -5.65 -11.33 -25.34
CA PRO A 581 -4.26 -11.22 -24.90
C PRO A 581 -3.41 -10.35 -25.85
N GLN A 582 -3.88 -10.17 -27.08
CA GLN A 582 -3.15 -9.51 -28.16
C GLN A 582 -3.81 -8.19 -28.60
N PRO A 583 -3.40 -7.02 -28.04
CA PRO A 583 -3.87 -5.70 -28.50
C PRO A 583 -3.68 -5.47 -30.01
N GLY A 584 -2.65 -6.06 -30.63
CA GLY A 584 -2.43 -6.02 -32.07
C GLY A 584 -3.42 -6.85 -32.92
N LEU A 585 -4.08 -7.86 -32.31
CA LEU A 585 -5.23 -8.53 -32.90
C LEU A 585 -6.50 -7.70 -32.72
N LEU A 586 -6.74 -7.15 -31.51
CA LEU A 586 -7.84 -6.22 -31.22
C LEU A 586 -7.83 -5.02 -32.20
N ALA A 587 -6.66 -4.46 -32.48
CA ALA A 587 -6.47 -3.38 -33.46
C ALA A 587 -6.98 -3.72 -34.87
N THR A 588 -7.07 -4.99 -35.24
CA THR A 588 -7.67 -5.41 -36.53
C THR A 588 -9.19 -5.25 -36.54
N PHE A 589 -9.86 -5.35 -35.39
CA PHE A 589 -11.29 -5.08 -35.24
C PHE A 589 -11.58 -3.58 -35.05
N VAL A 590 -10.69 -2.84 -34.37
CA VAL A 590 -10.73 -1.37 -34.28
C VAL A 590 -10.60 -0.74 -35.68
N ARG A 591 -9.60 -1.14 -36.48
CA ARG A 591 -9.43 -0.72 -37.89
C ARG A 591 -10.66 -1.00 -38.78
N GLN A 592 -11.51 -1.98 -38.40
CA GLN A 592 -12.74 -2.33 -39.12
C GLN A 592 -13.99 -1.57 -38.63
N GLY A 593 -13.90 -0.77 -37.55
CA GLY A 593 -15.06 -0.15 -36.90
C GLY A 593 -16.02 -1.16 -36.27
N LYS A 594 -15.46 -2.19 -35.62
CA LYS A 594 -16.22 -3.29 -34.98
C LYS A 594 -16.28 -3.20 -33.46
N ILE A 595 -15.32 -2.52 -32.86
CA ILE A 595 -15.18 -2.35 -31.40
C ILE A 595 -15.86 -1.04 -31.00
N ILE A 596 -16.44 -1.03 -29.80
CA ILE A 596 -17.07 0.15 -29.20
C ILE A 596 -16.08 0.84 -28.28
N ASP A 597 -15.90 2.14 -28.50
CA ASP A 597 -15.11 3.04 -27.66
C ASP A 597 -15.66 3.09 -26.22
N VAL A 598 -14.90 2.58 -25.25
CA VAL A 598 -15.37 2.49 -23.85
C VAL A 598 -15.38 3.85 -23.15
N SER A 599 -14.64 4.84 -23.65
CA SER A 599 -14.67 6.23 -23.17
C SER A 599 -16.04 6.92 -23.39
N THR A 600 -16.92 6.30 -24.18
CA THR A 600 -18.32 6.76 -24.37
C THR A 600 -19.24 6.47 -23.17
N PHE A 601 -18.74 5.79 -22.13
CA PHE A 601 -19.45 5.59 -20.87
C PHE A 601 -18.57 5.51 -19.62
N LEU A 602 -17.35 4.98 -19.74
CA LEU A 602 -16.33 5.09 -18.70
C LEU A 602 -15.69 6.48 -18.81
N SER A 603 -15.65 7.25 -17.71
CA SER A 603 -15.02 8.58 -17.73
C SER A 603 -13.50 8.49 -17.73
N GLU A 604 -12.84 9.50 -18.28
CA GLU A 604 -11.37 9.62 -18.22
C GLU A 604 -10.85 9.64 -16.78
N GLU A 605 -11.62 10.25 -15.88
CA GLU A 605 -11.39 10.26 -14.43
C GLU A 605 -11.46 8.84 -13.83
N TRP A 606 -12.51 8.08 -14.14
CA TRP A 606 -12.66 6.70 -13.70
C TRP A 606 -11.52 5.80 -14.21
N LEU A 607 -11.24 5.87 -15.51
CA LEU A 607 -10.18 5.09 -16.13
C LEU A 607 -8.78 5.45 -15.59
N SER A 608 -8.57 6.71 -15.19
CA SER A 608 -7.32 7.16 -14.53
C SER A 608 -7.22 6.75 -13.05
N GLN A 609 -8.35 6.53 -12.36
CA GLN A 609 -8.35 5.92 -11.03
C GLN A 609 -7.99 4.44 -11.11
N GLN A 610 -8.59 3.70 -12.05
CA GLN A 610 -8.37 2.25 -12.15
C GLN A 610 -7.05 1.88 -12.84
N TYR A 611 -6.54 2.67 -13.79
CA TYR A 611 -5.37 2.31 -14.59
C TYR A 611 -4.30 3.41 -14.68
N ASN A 612 -3.04 3.00 -14.64
CA ASN A 612 -1.92 3.88 -14.97
C ASN A 612 -1.88 4.19 -16.47
N GLN A 613 -1.20 5.27 -16.84
CA GLN A 613 -1.14 5.75 -18.24
C GLN A 613 -0.62 4.69 -19.23
N SER A 614 0.28 3.78 -18.83
CA SER A 614 0.81 2.77 -19.77
C SER A 614 -0.22 1.71 -20.15
N TRP A 615 -1.13 1.33 -19.25
CA TRP A 615 -2.26 0.48 -19.62
C TRP A 615 -3.25 1.22 -20.54
N ARG A 616 -3.53 2.50 -20.25
CA ARG A 616 -4.37 3.39 -21.09
C ARG A 616 -3.79 3.59 -22.50
N ASP A 617 -2.50 3.84 -22.61
CA ASP A 617 -1.78 4.01 -23.89
C ASP A 617 -1.83 2.76 -24.77
N MET A 618 -1.93 1.56 -24.18
CA MET A 618 -2.07 0.29 -24.92
C MET A 618 -3.53 -0.07 -25.24
N ALA A 619 -4.50 0.44 -24.47
CA ALA A 619 -5.92 0.33 -24.76
C ALA A 619 -6.40 1.38 -25.80
N THR A 620 -5.69 2.50 -25.94
CA THR A 620 -5.95 3.52 -26.96
C THR A 620 -5.47 3.07 -28.34
N ILE A 621 -6.40 2.85 -29.29
CA ILE A 621 -6.08 2.32 -30.63
C ILE A 621 -6.71 3.17 -31.74
N GLU A 622 -5.94 3.47 -32.79
CA GLU A 622 -6.39 4.25 -33.96
C GLU A 622 -7.46 3.50 -34.79
N GLY A 623 -8.68 4.04 -34.80
CA GLY A 623 -9.82 3.56 -35.57
C GLY A 623 -10.12 4.39 -36.83
N PRO A 624 -11.15 4.01 -37.61
CA PRO A 624 -11.48 4.66 -38.89
C PRO A 624 -11.99 6.11 -38.76
N ASP A 625 -12.43 6.52 -37.57
CA ASP A 625 -12.91 7.87 -37.24
C ASP A 625 -11.97 8.60 -36.25
N GLY A 626 -10.80 8.01 -35.94
CA GLY A 626 -9.80 8.46 -34.95
C GLY A 626 -9.51 7.40 -33.88
N ALA A 627 -8.55 7.68 -32.99
CA ALA A 627 -8.26 6.87 -31.82
C ALA A 627 -9.46 6.73 -30.86
N ILE A 628 -9.62 5.54 -30.29
CA ILE A 628 -10.65 5.17 -29.30
C ILE A 628 -10.02 4.41 -28.14
N GLU A 629 -10.66 4.42 -26.97
CA GLU A 629 -10.33 3.48 -25.90
C GLU A 629 -11.00 2.13 -26.26
N ALA A 630 -10.21 1.17 -26.75
CA ALA A 630 -10.74 -0.04 -27.39
C ALA A 630 -11.21 -1.13 -26.41
N GLY A 631 -10.92 -0.98 -25.12
CA GLY A 631 -11.21 -1.97 -24.09
C GLY A 631 -10.63 -1.57 -22.74
N VAL A 632 -10.66 -2.49 -21.78
CA VAL A 632 -10.08 -2.29 -20.44
C VAL A 632 -9.25 -3.52 -20.05
N PHE A 633 -8.10 -3.32 -19.39
CA PHE A 633 -7.22 -4.43 -19.00
C PHE A 633 -7.75 -5.12 -17.73
N HIS A 634 -8.07 -6.40 -17.85
CA HIS A 634 -8.69 -7.20 -16.81
C HIS A 634 -7.65 -7.79 -15.84
N ARG A 635 -6.61 -8.41 -16.38
CA ARG A 635 -5.51 -9.03 -15.64
C ARG A 635 -4.24 -9.02 -16.48
N PHE A 636 -3.09 -9.23 -15.85
CA PHE A 636 -1.80 -9.34 -16.54
C PHE A 636 -0.91 -10.43 -15.92
N ASN A 637 0.18 -10.76 -16.59
CA ASN A 637 1.15 -11.76 -16.17
C ASN A 637 2.58 -11.22 -16.30
N GLY A 638 3.43 -11.52 -15.31
CA GLY A 638 4.88 -11.32 -15.41
C GLY A 638 5.51 -12.49 -16.18
N LYS A 639 6.19 -12.22 -17.30
CA LYS A 639 6.81 -13.24 -18.17
C LYS A 639 8.29 -13.53 -17.85
N SER A 640 9.03 -12.61 -17.23
CA SER A 640 10.48 -12.74 -16.96
C SER A 640 10.88 -13.68 -15.82
N LEU A 641 10.33 -14.90 -15.81
CA LEU A 641 10.45 -15.88 -14.74
C LEU A 641 11.02 -17.21 -15.26
N VAL A 642 11.87 -17.87 -14.45
CA VAL A 642 12.35 -19.23 -14.67
C VAL A 642 11.97 -20.11 -13.48
N TRP A 643 11.15 -21.11 -13.74
CA TRP A 643 10.61 -22.06 -12.76
C TRP A 643 11.55 -23.26 -12.58
N TYR A 644 11.63 -23.79 -11.36
CA TYR A 644 12.45 -24.96 -11.01
C TYR A 644 11.78 -25.83 -9.92
N PRO A 645 11.99 -27.17 -9.92
CA PRO A 645 11.44 -28.07 -8.91
C PRO A 645 12.27 -27.97 -7.62
N LYS A 646 11.79 -27.18 -6.66
CA LYS A 646 12.61 -26.61 -5.59
C LYS A 646 13.25 -27.66 -4.69
N ALA A 647 12.46 -28.58 -4.11
CA ALA A 647 12.98 -29.62 -3.23
C ALA A 647 14.08 -30.48 -3.89
N ALA A 648 13.93 -30.81 -5.18
CA ALA A 648 14.91 -31.58 -5.94
C ALA A 648 16.16 -30.75 -6.26
N PHE A 649 15.99 -29.47 -6.62
CA PHE A 649 17.07 -28.54 -6.95
C PHE A 649 17.98 -28.27 -5.74
N ASP A 650 17.37 -28.11 -4.56
CA ASP A 650 18.06 -28.01 -3.28
C ASP A 650 18.79 -29.33 -2.90
N GLU A 651 18.21 -30.51 -3.15
CA GLU A 651 18.89 -31.80 -2.90
C GLU A 651 20.07 -32.06 -3.86
N ALA A 652 19.94 -31.66 -5.12
CA ALA A 652 21.03 -31.69 -6.10
C ALA A 652 22.17 -30.72 -5.72
N GLY A 653 21.88 -29.69 -4.92
CA GLY A 653 22.84 -28.66 -4.52
C GLY A 653 23.11 -27.62 -5.62
N TYR A 654 22.16 -27.45 -6.54
CA TYR A 654 22.18 -26.36 -7.52
C TYR A 654 21.87 -25.02 -6.84
N THR A 655 22.24 -23.91 -7.49
CA THR A 655 22.04 -22.55 -6.98
C THR A 655 21.37 -21.67 -8.02
N VAL A 656 20.45 -20.81 -7.59
CA VAL A 656 19.84 -19.79 -8.44
C VAL A 656 20.92 -18.88 -9.05
N PRO A 657 20.93 -18.64 -10.37
CA PRO A 657 21.88 -17.75 -11.03
C PRO A 657 21.42 -16.29 -10.99
N GLU A 658 22.34 -15.34 -10.79
CA GLU A 658 22.03 -13.90 -10.79
C GLU A 658 22.34 -13.23 -12.14
N THR A 659 23.21 -13.85 -12.97
CA THR A 659 23.62 -13.39 -14.30
C THR A 659 23.35 -14.42 -15.40
N TRP A 660 23.25 -13.99 -16.67
CA TRP A 660 23.11 -14.92 -17.80
C TRP A 660 24.31 -15.87 -17.95
N ALA A 661 25.51 -15.43 -17.54
CA ALA A 661 26.69 -16.28 -17.52
C ALA A 661 26.52 -17.46 -16.55
N GLU A 662 26.02 -17.18 -15.33
CA GLU A 662 25.72 -18.22 -14.34
C GLU A 662 24.55 -19.11 -14.76
N LEU A 663 23.55 -18.58 -15.49
CA LEU A 663 22.47 -19.38 -16.07
C LEU A 663 23.00 -20.40 -17.09
N LEU A 664 23.98 -20.01 -17.92
CA LEU A 664 24.65 -20.91 -18.85
C LEU A 664 25.58 -21.90 -18.13
N GLU A 665 26.29 -21.48 -17.07
CA GLU A 665 27.11 -22.39 -16.25
C GLU A 665 26.24 -23.43 -15.52
N LEU A 666 25.09 -23.04 -14.96
CA LEU A 666 24.09 -23.94 -14.38
C LEU A 666 23.50 -24.89 -15.44
N THR A 667 23.14 -24.37 -16.62
CA THR A 667 22.63 -25.16 -17.75
C THR A 667 23.64 -26.25 -18.16
N GLN A 668 24.94 -25.91 -18.22
CA GLN A 668 26.00 -26.87 -18.53
C GLN A 668 26.27 -27.84 -17.37
N LEU A 669 26.16 -27.40 -16.11
CA LEU A 669 26.35 -28.26 -14.93
C LEU A 669 25.32 -29.41 -14.91
N ILE A 670 24.04 -29.09 -15.08
CA ILE A 670 22.96 -30.08 -15.08
C ILE A 670 23.16 -31.12 -16.20
N ALA A 671 23.60 -30.67 -17.38
CA ALA A 671 23.93 -31.54 -18.51
C ALA A 671 25.21 -32.38 -18.30
N ASP A 672 26.20 -31.86 -17.57
CA ASP A 672 27.42 -32.60 -17.20
C ASP A 672 27.16 -33.68 -16.12
N ASP A 673 26.20 -33.43 -15.21
CA ASP A 673 25.72 -34.41 -14.22
C ASP A 673 24.83 -35.49 -14.88
N GLY A 674 24.13 -35.14 -15.97
CA GLY A 674 23.63 -36.10 -16.96
C GLY A 674 22.16 -35.93 -17.40
N ASP A 675 21.49 -34.89 -16.92
CA ASP A 675 20.06 -34.63 -17.18
C ASP A 675 19.87 -33.39 -18.09
N PRO A 676 18.78 -33.29 -18.86
CA PRO A 676 18.48 -32.08 -19.63
C PRO A 676 18.15 -30.91 -18.71
N ALA A 677 18.85 -29.79 -18.84
CA ALA A 677 18.57 -28.60 -18.05
C ALA A 677 17.15 -28.03 -18.26
N TRP A 678 16.69 -27.92 -19.51
CA TRP A 678 15.51 -27.13 -19.87
C TRP A 678 14.30 -27.95 -20.32
N CYS A 679 13.15 -27.55 -19.79
CA CYS A 679 11.81 -27.99 -20.18
C CYS A 679 11.19 -26.95 -21.11
N ILE A 680 10.96 -27.28 -22.38
CA ILE A 680 10.49 -26.33 -23.41
C ILE A 680 9.49 -27.01 -24.36
N GLY A 681 8.36 -26.36 -24.61
CA GLY A 681 7.37 -26.72 -25.63
C GLY A 681 6.74 -25.46 -26.24
N ILE A 682 6.54 -25.46 -27.56
CA ILE A 682 5.97 -24.31 -28.30
C ILE A 682 4.63 -24.61 -28.98
N GLU A 683 4.14 -25.85 -28.88
CA GLU A 683 2.84 -26.24 -29.42
C GLU A 683 1.72 -25.59 -28.58
N SER A 684 0.75 -24.97 -29.25
CA SER A 684 -0.33 -24.22 -28.63
C SER A 684 -1.56 -24.12 -29.55
N GLY A 685 -1.88 -25.20 -30.27
CA GLY A 685 -2.98 -25.21 -31.23
C GLY A 685 -2.81 -24.15 -32.32
N ALA A 686 -3.81 -23.28 -32.48
CA ALA A 686 -3.77 -22.16 -33.42
C ALA A 686 -2.63 -21.17 -33.15
N ALA A 687 -2.23 -21.00 -31.89
CA ALA A 687 -1.19 -20.07 -31.45
C ALA A 687 0.22 -20.68 -31.39
N THR A 688 0.42 -21.88 -31.97
CA THR A 688 1.72 -22.58 -31.97
C THR A 688 2.86 -21.67 -32.46
N GLY A 689 3.83 -21.45 -31.58
CA GLY A 689 4.99 -20.59 -31.83
C GLY A 689 5.14 -19.40 -30.89
N TRP A 690 4.09 -18.95 -30.18
CA TRP A 690 4.21 -17.85 -29.23
C TRP A 690 5.29 -18.07 -28.15
N PRO A 691 5.52 -19.29 -27.58
CA PRO A 691 6.55 -19.45 -26.55
C PRO A 691 8.00 -19.33 -27.09
N ALA A 692 8.19 -19.20 -28.41
CA ALA A 692 9.50 -18.91 -29.03
C ALA A 692 9.69 -17.42 -29.36
N THR A 693 8.61 -16.66 -29.55
CA THR A 693 8.69 -15.19 -29.53
C THR A 693 8.96 -14.74 -28.10
N ASP A 694 8.28 -15.34 -27.13
CA ASP A 694 8.41 -15.11 -25.67
C ASP A 694 9.86 -15.20 -25.13
N TRP A 695 10.76 -15.87 -25.84
CA TRP A 695 12.21 -15.87 -25.55
C TRP A 695 12.99 -14.80 -26.34
N THR A 696 12.55 -14.48 -27.56
CA THR A 696 13.09 -13.39 -28.39
C THR A 696 12.78 -12.02 -27.80
N GLU A 697 11.57 -11.80 -27.27
CA GLU A 697 11.21 -10.58 -26.54
C GLU A 697 12.12 -10.38 -25.31
N GLU A 698 12.30 -11.42 -24.48
CA GLU A 698 13.14 -11.36 -23.27
C GLU A 698 14.62 -11.12 -23.56
N THR A 699 15.16 -11.74 -24.60
CA THR A 699 16.55 -11.52 -24.99
C THR A 699 16.71 -10.17 -25.66
N MET A 700 15.75 -9.67 -26.45
CA MET A 700 15.75 -8.28 -26.96
C MET A 700 15.86 -7.28 -25.81
N LEU A 701 15.04 -7.41 -24.76
CA LEU A 701 15.12 -6.55 -23.55
C LEU A 701 16.48 -6.62 -22.84
N ARG A 702 17.25 -7.70 -23.04
CA ARG A 702 18.56 -7.95 -22.39
C ARG A 702 19.77 -7.74 -23.31
N THR A 703 19.58 -7.55 -24.62
CA THR A 703 20.65 -7.34 -25.61
C THR A 703 20.56 -6.01 -26.37
N THR A 704 19.48 -5.24 -26.26
CA THR A 704 19.31 -3.94 -26.95
C THR A 704 18.54 -2.93 -26.09
N SER A 705 18.54 -1.65 -26.47
CA SER A 705 17.81 -0.62 -25.70
C SER A 705 16.30 -0.76 -25.84
N LEU A 706 15.56 -0.27 -24.83
CA LEU A 706 14.09 -0.19 -24.88
C LEU A 706 13.60 0.56 -26.12
N GLU A 707 14.33 1.59 -26.57
CA GLU A 707 14.02 2.35 -27.78
C GLU A 707 14.05 1.47 -29.05
N ASN A 708 14.96 0.49 -29.10
CA ASN A 708 15.06 -0.49 -30.19
C ASN A 708 13.98 -1.59 -30.07
N TYR A 709 13.61 -2.00 -28.86
CA TYR A 709 12.45 -2.87 -28.63
C TYR A 709 11.17 -2.20 -29.14
N ASP A 710 10.92 -0.95 -28.71
CA ASP A 710 9.74 -0.17 -29.08
C ASP A 710 9.70 0.12 -30.59
N ALA A 711 10.85 0.38 -31.21
CA ALA A 711 10.98 0.54 -32.66
C ALA A 711 10.68 -0.78 -33.42
N TRP A 712 11.09 -1.92 -32.89
CA TRP A 712 10.81 -3.24 -33.48
C TRP A 712 9.32 -3.61 -33.38
N VAL A 713 8.69 -3.35 -32.23
CA VAL A 713 7.25 -3.54 -32.02
C VAL A 713 6.40 -2.62 -32.90
N ARG A 714 6.91 -1.45 -33.31
CA ARG A 714 6.28 -0.58 -34.34
C ARG A 714 6.68 -0.89 -35.79
N GLY A 715 7.56 -1.86 -36.04
CA GLY A 715 8.05 -2.18 -37.39
C GLY A 715 9.03 -1.17 -37.99
N GLU A 716 9.54 -0.24 -37.17
CA GLU A 716 10.58 0.74 -37.53
C GLU A 716 11.98 0.10 -37.55
N LEU A 717 12.22 -0.89 -36.68
CA LEU A 717 13.41 -1.74 -36.68
C LEU A 717 13.04 -3.13 -37.26
N PRO A 718 13.68 -3.59 -38.36
CA PRO A 718 13.31 -4.85 -39.00
C PRO A 718 13.73 -6.07 -38.16
N PHE A 719 13.04 -7.19 -38.37
CA PHE A 719 13.40 -8.50 -37.86
C PHE A 719 14.77 -8.96 -38.40
N SER A 720 15.13 -8.62 -39.63
CA SER A 720 16.47 -8.87 -40.18
C SER A 720 17.58 -7.94 -39.64
N SER A 721 17.32 -7.20 -38.55
CA SER A 721 18.30 -6.35 -37.88
C SER A 721 19.38 -7.16 -37.13
N PRO A 722 20.61 -6.61 -36.99
CA PRO A 722 21.63 -7.17 -36.10
C PRO A 722 21.16 -7.35 -34.65
N GLU A 723 20.31 -6.46 -34.17
CA GLU A 723 19.74 -6.44 -32.82
C GLU A 723 18.85 -7.67 -32.57
N VAL A 724 17.83 -7.90 -33.41
CA VAL A 724 16.95 -9.08 -33.33
C VAL A 724 17.73 -10.38 -33.59
N THR A 725 18.70 -10.35 -34.52
CA THR A 725 19.58 -11.50 -34.77
C THR A 725 20.44 -11.85 -33.54
N ALA A 726 20.90 -10.86 -32.78
CA ALA A 726 21.68 -11.08 -31.55
C ALA A 726 20.80 -11.61 -30.41
N ALA A 727 19.56 -11.12 -30.28
CA ALA A 727 18.58 -11.61 -29.32
C ALA A 727 18.25 -13.10 -29.55
N ILE A 728 17.97 -13.50 -30.80
CA ILE A 728 17.75 -14.91 -31.15
C ILE A 728 19.03 -15.74 -30.95
N GLY A 729 20.19 -15.17 -31.28
CA GLY A 729 21.50 -15.76 -31.03
C GLY A 729 21.78 -16.11 -29.56
N ALA A 730 21.17 -15.41 -28.60
CA ALA A 730 21.33 -15.68 -27.17
C ALA A 730 20.52 -16.89 -26.70
N TRP A 731 19.29 -17.11 -27.21
CA TRP A 731 18.49 -18.27 -26.81
C TRP A 731 18.74 -19.52 -27.66
N GLU A 732 19.19 -19.40 -28.92
CA GLU A 732 19.52 -20.57 -29.75
C GLU A 732 20.68 -21.40 -29.17
N GLU A 733 21.62 -20.77 -28.43
CA GLU A 733 22.70 -21.45 -27.71
C GLU A 733 22.17 -22.45 -26.67
N ILE A 734 21.02 -22.15 -26.06
CA ILE A 734 20.31 -23.07 -25.17
C ILE A 734 19.49 -24.08 -25.97
N TRP A 735 18.61 -23.59 -26.87
CA TRP A 735 17.57 -24.41 -27.52
C TRP A 735 18.12 -25.46 -28.49
N PHE A 736 19.25 -25.20 -29.15
CA PHE A 736 19.82 -26.09 -30.16
C PHE A 736 20.97 -26.97 -29.66
N ASN A 737 21.33 -26.88 -28.37
CA ASN A 737 22.20 -27.87 -27.75
C ASN A 737 21.39 -29.15 -27.42
N PRO A 738 21.70 -30.31 -28.06
CA PRO A 738 20.92 -31.53 -27.88
C PRO A 738 21.02 -32.15 -26.48
N ASP A 739 22.01 -31.73 -25.69
CA ASP A 739 22.21 -32.22 -24.32
C ASP A 739 21.51 -31.30 -23.28
N PHE A 740 21.02 -30.12 -23.67
CA PHE A 740 20.40 -29.13 -22.76
C PHE A 740 18.87 -29.20 -22.67
N VAL A 741 18.14 -29.66 -23.69
CA VAL A 741 16.67 -29.57 -23.75
C VAL A 741 15.99 -30.95 -23.76
N PHE A 742 14.98 -31.14 -22.92
CA PHE A 742 14.20 -32.38 -22.86
C PHE A 742 13.56 -32.72 -24.21
N GLY A 743 13.92 -33.89 -24.78
CA GLY A 743 13.47 -34.32 -26.10
C GLY A 743 14.11 -33.59 -27.30
N GLY A 744 15.02 -32.64 -27.05
CA GLY A 744 15.66 -31.79 -28.05
C GLY A 744 14.67 -30.96 -28.88
N THR A 745 15.10 -30.39 -30.01
CA THR A 745 14.25 -29.55 -30.87
C THR A 745 12.98 -30.25 -31.39
N SER A 746 13.00 -31.59 -31.50
CA SER A 746 11.80 -32.38 -31.78
C SER A 746 10.79 -32.38 -30.64
N GLY A 747 11.25 -32.35 -29.38
CA GLY A 747 10.41 -32.14 -28.20
C GLY A 747 9.78 -30.75 -28.24
N ILE A 748 10.61 -29.70 -28.36
CA ILE A 748 10.18 -28.29 -28.40
C ILE A 748 8.96 -28.09 -29.32
N VAL A 749 9.03 -28.55 -30.57
CA VAL A 749 7.98 -28.33 -31.59
C VAL A 749 6.75 -29.23 -31.42
N SER A 750 6.79 -30.28 -30.59
CA SER A 750 5.68 -31.26 -30.46
C SER A 750 5.12 -31.46 -29.05
N THR A 751 5.72 -30.85 -28.04
CA THR A 751 5.18 -30.75 -26.68
C THR A 751 4.35 -29.47 -26.56
N ASN A 752 3.12 -29.59 -26.03
CA ASN A 752 2.30 -28.43 -25.71
C ASN A 752 2.99 -27.57 -24.64
N PHE A 753 2.89 -26.24 -24.71
CA PHE A 753 3.55 -25.36 -23.75
C PHE A 753 3.15 -25.69 -22.29
N GLY A 754 1.87 -26.00 -22.05
CA GLY A 754 1.34 -26.36 -20.74
C GLY A 754 1.71 -27.77 -20.28
N ASP A 755 1.91 -28.72 -21.21
CA ASP A 755 2.46 -30.04 -20.89
C ASP A 755 3.98 -29.97 -20.62
N SER A 756 4.67 -28.94 -21.11
CA SER A 756 6.14 -28.88 -21.10
C SER A 756 6.83 -28.81 -19.72
N PRO A 757 6.29 -28.18 -18.66
CA PRO A 757 6.87 -28.26 -17.32
C PRO A 757 6.63 -29.62 -16.61
N ALA A 758 5.76 -30.50 -17.11
CA ALA A 758 5.41 -31.75 -16.42
C ALA A 758 6.61 -32.63 -16.01
N PRO A 759 7.71 -32.76 -16.79
CA PRO A 759 8.87 -33.54 -16.39
C PRO A 759 9.63 -32.97 -15.18
N MET A 760 9.44 -31.71 -14.80
CA MET A 760 10.03 -31.12 -13.59
C MET A 760 9.55 -31.82 -12.32
N PHE A 761 8.34 -32.38 -12.36
CA PHE A 761 7.65 -33.03 -11.25
C PHE A 761 7.79 -34.57 -11.27
N GLU A 762 8.71 -35.12 -12.07
CA GLU A 762 9.10 -36.54 -12.00
C GLU A 762 10.12 -36.80 -10.86
N ASP A 763 10.24 -38.06 -10.42
CA ASP A 763 11.21 -38.51 -9.41
C ASP A 763 12.19 -39.54 -10.05
N PRO A 764 13.44 -39.15 -10.38
CA PRO A 764 13.98 -37.77 -10.38
C PRO A 764 13.42 -36.91 -11.53
N PRO A 765 13.60 -35.57 -11.51
CA PRO A 765 13.11 -34.69 -12.56
C PRO A 765 13.68 -35.04 -13.95
N GLY A 766 12.82 -35.04 -14.96
CA GLY A 766 13.21 -35.23 -16.36
C GLY A 766 13.86 -34.00 -16.98
N CYS A 767 13.60 -32.81 -16.43
CA CYS A 767 14.34 -31.56 -16.67
C CYS A 767 14.08 -30.56 -15.54
N TRP A 768 14.86 -29.47 -15.49
CA TRP A 768 15.07 -28.70 -14.25
C TRP A 768 14.65 -27.23 -14.30
N LEU A 769 14.65 -26.61 -15.48
CA LEU A 769 14.41 -25.17 -15.68
C LEU A 769 13.33 -24.95 -16.75
N HIS A 770 12.38 -24.04 -16.50
CA HIS A 770 11.33 -23.69 -17.46
C HIS A 770 11.10 -22.17 -17.47
N LYS A 771 11.31 -21.50 -18.61
CA LYS A 771 10.98 -20.07 -18.76
C LYS A 771 9.54 -19.94 -19.20
N GLN A 772 8.70 -19.30 -18.39
CA GLN A 772 7.31 -18.97 -18.74
C GLN A 772 6.72 -17.93 -17.77
N GLY A 773 5.69 -17.20 -18.20
CA GLY A 773 4.93 -16.32 -17.32
C GLY A 773 4.10 -17.05 -16.26
N ASN A 774 3.67 -16.31 -15.23
CA ASN A 774 3.10 -16.90 -14.01
C ASN A 774 1.79 -17.69 -14.18
N PHE A 775 1.05 -17.49 -15.26
CA PHE A 775 -0.08 -18.36 -15.65
C PHE A 775 0.28 -19.85 -15.76
N ILE A 776 1.57 -20.19 -15.95
CA ILE A 776 2.01 -21.59 -16.04
C ILE A 776 1.74 -22.40 -14.75
N THR A 777 1.57 -21.74 -13.60
CA THR A 777 1.19 -22.41 -12.34
C THR A 777 -0.15 -23.13 -12.46
N GLY A 778 -1.06 -22.66 -13.33
CA GLY A 778 -2.32 -23.32 -13.67
C GLY A 778 -2.19 -24.65 -14.43
N PHE A 779 -0.99 -24.99 -14.90
CA PHE A 779 -0.65 -26.25 -15.60
C PHE A 779 0.21 -27.20 -14.74
N PHE A 780 0.63 -26.79 -13.54
CA PHE A 780 1.37 -27.65 -12.62
C PHE A 780 0.46 -28.71 -11.99
N PRO A 781 1.01 -29.81 -11.44
CA PRO A 781 0.20 -30.90 -10.88
C PRO A 781 -0.76 -30.45 -9.77
N GLU A 782 -1.99 -31.01 -9.77
CA GLU A 782 -3.01 -30.73 -8.75
C GLU A 782 -2.47 -30.97 -7.33
N GLY A 783 -2.37 -29.91 -6.54
CA GLY A 783 -1.85 -29.94 -5.16
C GLY A 783 -0.35 -29.72 -5.01
N ALA A 784 0.38 -29.36 -6.06
CA ALA A 784 1.78 -28.91 -5.94
C ALA A 784 1.88 -27.58 -5.18
N VAL A 785 2.79 -27.49 -4.21
CA VAL A 785 2.90 -26.38 -3.26
C VAL A 785 4.00 -25.40 -3.67
N ALA A 786 3.63 -24.14 -3.85
CA ALA A 786 4.54 -23.02 -4.07
C ALA A 786 5.52 -22.88 -2.89
N GLY A 787 6.82 -22.75 -3.18
CA GLY A 787 7.88 -22.65 -2.18
C GLY A 787 8.39 -23.99 -1.63
N GLU A 788 7.66 -25.09 -1.84
CA GLU A 788 8.09 -26.45 -1.45
C GLU A 788 8.42 -27.31 -2.69
N ASP A 789 7.41 -27.63 -3.51
CA ASP A 789 7.57 -28.47 -4.71
C ASP A 789 8.22 -27.70 -5.86
N TYR A 790 7.84 -26.42 -6.02
CA TYR A 790 8.36 -25.54 -7.06
C TYR A 790 8.64 -24.13 -6.54
N SER A 791 9.53 -23.43 -7.22
CA SER A 791 9.75 -21.99 -7.05
C SER A 791 10.23 -21.39 -8.37
N PHE A 792 10.49 -20.09 -8.40
CA PHE A 792 11.00 -19.38 -9.56
C PHE A 792 12.21 -18.50 -9.21
N PHE A 793 12.92 -18.04 -10.23
CA PHE A 793 13.81 -16.89 -10.14
C PHE A 793 13.59 -15.95 -11.33
N TYR A 794 13.93 -14.67 -11.17
CA TYR A 794 13.86 -13.68 -12.25
C TYR A 794 14.89 -14.00 -13.34
N LEU A 795 14.48 -13.99 -14.62
CA LEU A 795 15.33 -14.32 -15.76
C LEU A 795 16.53 -13.34 -15.85
N PRO A 796 17.78 -13.80 -15.60
CA PRO A 796 18.93 -12.92 -15.42
C PRO A 796 19.25 -11.98 -16.60
N PRO A 797 19.90 -10.82 -16.36
CA PRO A 797 20.34 -9.93 -17.43
C PRO A 797 21.52 -10.50 -18.23
N ILE A 798 21.59 -10.15 -19.53
CA ILE A 798 22.73 -10.42 -20.41
C ILE A 798 23.71 -9.23 -20.38
N ASP A 799 23.19 -8.00 -20.47
CA ASP A 799 23.93 -6.76 -20.21
C ASP A 799 23.33 -6.05 -18.98
N GLU A 800 24.06 -6.06 -17.85
CA GLU A 800 23.67 -5.39 -16.61
C GLU A 800 23.40 -3.88 -16.78
N SER A 801 23.98 -3.23 -17.80
CA SER A 801 23.78 -1.80 -18.04
C SER A 801 22.40 -1.45 -18.63
N LEU A 802 21.62 -2.46 -19.04
CA LEU A 802 20.20 -2.34 -19.39
C LEU A 802 19.26 -2.51 -18.18
N GLY A 803 19.80 -2.87 -17.00
CA GLY A 803 19.05 -2.99 -15.75
C GLY A 803 18.36 -4.34 -15.54
N ARG A 804 17.17 -4.30 -14.94
CA ARG A 804 16.29 -5.45 -14.68
C ARG A 804 14.93 -5.22 -15.36
N PRO A 805 14.83 -5.42 -16.69
CA PRO A 805 13.59 -5.27 -17.44
C PRO A 805 12.62 -6.45 -17.20
N PHE A 806 11.33 -6.15 -17.02
CA PHE A 806 10.26 -7.15 -16.98
C PHE A 806 9.48 -7.17 -18.30
N LEU A 807 9.31 -8.35 -18.88
CA LEU A 807 8.31 -8.60 -19.90
C LEU A 807 6.97 -8.91 -19.21
N VAL A 808 5.87 -8.34 -19.71
CA VAL A 808 4.50 -8.64 -19.28
C VAL A 808 3.63 -8.97 -20.49
N ALA A 809 2.51 -9.65 -20.27
CA ALA A 809 1.37 -9.68 -21.19
C ALA A 809 0.09 -9.57 -20.38
N GLY A 810 -1.07 -9.35 -21.00
CA GLY A 810 -2.32 -9.18 -20.28
C GLY A 810 -3.53 -9.08 -21.18
N ASP A 811 -4.68 -9.26 -20.54
CA ASP A 811 -5.95 -9.56 -21.17
C ASP A 811 -6.79 -8.29 -21.24
N ILE A 812 -7.04 -7.77 -22.44
CA ILE A 812 -7.88 -6.59 -22.67
C ILE A 812 -9.27 -6.99 -23.13
N MET A 813 -10.26 -6.68 -22.29
CA MET A 813 -11.68 -6.90 -22.54
C MET A 813 -12.21 -5.83 -23.49
N ALA A 814 -12.72 -6.23 -24.65
CA ALA A 814 -13.21 -5.32 -25.69
C ALA A 814 -14.66 -5.61 -26.11
N MET A 815 -15.48 -4.58 -26.20
CA MET A 815 -16.94 -4.70 -26.41
C MET A 815 -17.34 -4.61 -27.89
N PHE A 816 -18.13 -5.57 -28.37
CA PHE A 816 -18.71 -5.62 -29.72
C PHE A 816 -20.20 -5.21 -29.75
N ASN A 817 -20.95 -5.42 -28.67
CA ASN A 817 -22.40 -5.13 -28.61
C ASN A 817 -22.75 -4.08 -27.55
N ASP A 818 -23.24 -2.92 -27.99
CA ASP A 818 -23.66 -1.83 -27.10
C ASP A 818 -25.02 -2.13 -26.44
N ARG A 819 -25.00 -2.69 -25.23
CA ARG A 819 -26.18 -2.91 -24.37
C ARG A 819 -25.90 -2.49 -22.93
N PRO A 820 -26.88 -1.93 -22.18
CA PRO A 820 -26.70 -1.53 -20.77
C PRO A 820 -26.11 -2.62 -19.87
N GLU A 821 -26.60 -3.86 -20.02
CA GLU A 821 -26.12 -5.03 -19.29
C GLU A 821 -24.68 -5.42 -19.64
N VAL A 822 -24.22 -5.13 -20.86
CA VAL A 822 -22.83 -5.38 -21.29
C VAL A 822 -21.92 -4.26 -20.77
N ARG A 823 -22.38 -3.00 -20.76
CA ARG A 823 -21.67 -1.89 -20.12
C ARG A 823 -21.47 -2.11 -18.62
N ALA A 824 -22.44 -2.71 -17.93
CA ALA A 824 -22.30 -3.09 -16.52
C ALA A 824 -21.18 -4.11 -16.28
N VAL A 825 -21.03 -5.09 -17.18
CA VAL A 825 -19.93 -6.07 -17.14
C VAL A 825 -18.59 -5.41 -17.53
N MET A 826 -18.59 -4.45 -18.46
CA MET A 826 -17.40 -3.65 -18.76
C MET A 826 -16.96 -2.74 -17.59
N GLU A 827 -17.90 -2.18 -16.82
CA GLU A 827 -17.59 -1.49 -15.56
C GLU A 827 -17.05 -2.48 -14.52
N PHE A 828 -17.63 -3.68 -14.39
CA PHE A 828 -17.11 -4.74 -13.51
C PHE A 828 -15.65 -5.10 -13.83
N PHE A 829 -15.32 -5.28 -15.11
CA PHE A 829 -13.96 -5.53 -15.60
C PHE A 829 -12.95 -4.40 -15.38
N THR A 830 -13.35 -3.24 -14.85
CA THR A 830 -12.42 -2.17 -14.43
C THR A 830 -11.98 -2.26 -12.96
N THR A 831 -12.19 -3.40 -12.30
CA THR A 831 -11.89 -3.58 -10.88
C THR A 831 -11.19 -4.92 -10.59
N PRO A 832 -10.34 -5.01 -9.55
CA PRO A 832 -9.60 -6.24 -9.24
C PRO A 832 -10.50 -7.42 -8.84
N GLN A 833 -11.69 -7.15 -8.28
CA GLN A 833 -12.68 -8.15 -7.90
C GLN A 833 -13.08 -9.03 -9.10
N SER A 834 -13.08 -8.46 -10.32
CA SER A 834 -13.36 -9.20 -11.54
C SER A 834 -12.30 -10.24 -11.94
N ALA A 835 -11.11 -10.20 -11.33
CA ALA A 835 -10.02 -11.17 -11.53
C ALA A 835 -9.74 -12.02 -10.28
N SER A 836 -10.57 -11.91 -9.23
CA SER A 836 -10.42 -12.54 -7.91
C SER A 836 -10.01 -14.02 -7.96
N GLY A 837 -10.63 -14.83 -8.82
CA GLY A 837 -10.32 -16.25 -8.98
C GLY A 837 -8.87 -16.56 -9.37
N TRP A 838 -8.14 -15.62 -9.97
CA TRP A 838 -6.68 -15.72 -10.19
C TRP A 838 -5.83 -15.02 -9.14
N LEU A 839 -6.34 -13.97 -8.49
CA LEU A 839 -5.59 -13.31 -7.40
C LEU A 839 -5.54 -14.23 -6.17
N GLU A 840 -6.67 -14.85 -5.82
CA GLU A 840 -6.80 -15.82 -4.73
C GLU A 840 -6.03 -17.13 -4.98
N THR A 841 -6.06 -17.64 -6.22
CA THR A 841 -5.52 -18.98 -6.55
C THR A 841 -4.27 -18.98 -7.44
N GLY A 842 -3.69 -17.81 -7.66
CA GLY A 842 -2.53 -17.58 -8.52
C GLY A 842 -2.78 -17.69 -10.02
N GLY A 843 -1.72 -17.52 -10.80
CA GLY A 843 -1.72 -17.55 -12.26
C GLY A 843 -2.04 -16.23 -12.96
N ALA A 844 -2.32 -15.14 -12.22
CA ALA A 844 -2.39 -13.78 -12.78
C ALA A 844 -2.14 -12.70 -11.73
N LEU A 845 -1.88 -11.48 -12.22
CA LEU A 845 -1.74 -10.24 -11.48
C LEU A 845 -2.83 -9.26 -11.92
N SER A 846 -3.23 -8.35 -11.03
CA SER A 846 -4.26 -7.35 -11.36
C SER A 846 -3.67 -6.17 -12.13
N ALA A 847 -4.30 -5.78 -13.24
CA ALA A 847 -3.91 -4.57 -13.98
C ALA A 847 -4.35 -3.25 -13.29
N HIS A 848 -5.17 -3.37 -12.24
CA HIS A 848 -5.84 -2.26 -11.56
C HIS A 848 -4.97 -1.64 -10.46
N GLN A 849 -4.88 -0.30 -10.42
CA GLN A 849 -4.21 0.46 -9.35
C GLN A 849 -4.89 0.31 -7.98
N THR A 850 -6.18 -0.07 -7.99
CA THR A 850 -7.01 -0.33 -6.80
C THR A 850 -6.84 -1.74 -6.23
N ALA A 851 -5.94 -2.56 -6.80
CA ALA A 851 -5.63 -3.90 -6.29
C ALA A 851 -4.65 -3.84 -5.10
N THR A 852 -4.95 -4.56 -4.03
CA THR A 852 -4.16 -4.56 -2.79
C THR A 852 -3.43 -5.90 -2.57
N PRO A 853 -2.33 -5.94 -1.77
CA PRO A 853 -1.51 -7.14 -1.62
C PRO A 853 -2.22 -8.34 -0.99
N ASP A 854 -3.27 -8.09 -0.19
CA ASP A 854 -4.15 -9.08 0.45
C ASP A 854 -5.06 -9.83 -0.53
N MET A 855 -5.37 -9.24 -1.70
CA MET A 855 -6.11 -9.93 -2.76
C MET A 855 -5.33 -11.12 -3.34
N TYR A 856 -4.00 -11.15 -3.15
CA TYR A 856 -3.15 -12.25 -3.56
C TYR A 856 -3.14 -13.36 -2.49
N GLY A 857 -3.94 -14.40 -2.71
CA GLY A 857 -4.03 -15.57 -1.82
C GLY A 857 -2.82 -16.51 -1.88
N VAL A 858 -1.83 -16.21 -2.74
CA VAL A 858 -0.59 -16.98 -2.90
C VAL A 858 0.61 -16.03 -2.77
N ASP A 859 1.41 -16.20 -1.72
CA ASP A 859 2.58 -15.34 -1.43
C ASP A 859 3.59 -15.31 -2.59
N LEU A 860 3.75 -16.42 -3.31
CA LEU A 860 4.61 -16.51 -4.49
C LEU A 860 4.16 -15.52 -5.59
N GLU A 861 2.86 -15.30 -5.76
CA GLU A 861 2.30 -14.40 -6.78
C GLU A 861 2.37 -12.94 -6.32
N ARG A 862 2.16 -12.68 -5.02
CA ARG A 862 2.43 -11.36 -4.41
C ARG A 862 3.90 -10.95 -4.62
N GLY A 863 4.84 -11.87 -4.42
CA GLY A 863 6.25 -11.65 -4.71
C GLY A 863 6.57 -11.40 -6.20
N ILE A 864 5.76 -11.91 -7.13
CA ILE A 864 5.89 -11.57 -8.56
C ILE A 864 5.32 -10.17 -8.84
N ALA A 865 4.21 -9.77 -8.21
CA ALA A 865 3.69 -8.41 -8.28
C ALA A 865 4.73 -7.38 -7.77
N GLU A 866 5.37 -7.66 -6.63
CA GLU A 866 6.47 -6.86 -6.08
C GLU A 866 7.66 -6.77 -7.04
N LEU A 867 8.06 -7.89 -7.67
CA LEU A 867 9.16 -7.90 -8.65
C LEU A 867 8.85 -7.12 -9.93
N VAL A 868 7.59 -7.09 -10.37
CA VAL A 868 7.16 -6.22 -11.48
C VAL A 868 7.19 -4.75 -11.06
N ALA A 869 6.71 -4.42 -9.86
CA ALA A 869 6.75 -3.05 -9.32
C ALA A 869 8.19 -2.53 -9.09
N GLN A 870 9.14 -3.42 -8.79
CA GLN A 870 10.57 -3.11 -8.61
C GLN A 870 11.39 -3.13 -9.91
N ALA A 871 10.78 -3.44 -11.06
CA ALA A 871 11.51 -3.52 -12.33
C ALA A 871 12.07 -2.16 -12.76
N THR A 872 13.28 -2.13 -13.34
CA THR A 872 13.87 -0.86 -13.84
C THR A 872 13.13 -0.32 -15.07
N SER A 873 12.36 -1.20 -15.70
CA SER A 873 11.52 -0.95 -16.86
C SER A 873 10.60 -2.15 -17.04
N PHE A 874 9.40 -1.94 -17.57
CA PHE A 874 8.54 -3.01 -18.07
C PHE A 874 8.21 -2.79 -19.55
N ARG A 875 7.91 -3.88 -20.25
CA ARG A 875 7.36 -3.87 -21.61
C ARG A 875 6.33 -4.97 -21.78
N PHE A 876 5.27 -4.66 -22.51
CA PHE A 876 4.32 -5.67 -22.96
C PHE A 876 4.96 -6.51 -24.07
N ASP A 877 4.47 -7.73 -24.24
CA ASP A 877 4.86 -8.68 -25.27
C ASP A 877 4.83 -8.08 -26.67
N GLY A 878 5.98 -8.17 -27.36
CA GLY A 878 6.15 -7.57 -28.67
C GLY A 878 5.33 -8.27 -29.75
N SER A 879 5.11 -9.58 -29.64
CA SER A 879 4.31 -10.35 -30.60
C SER A 879 2.81 -10.07 -30.43
N ASP A 880 2.35 -9.85 -29.20
CA ASP A 880 0.96 -9.54 -28.86
C ASP A 880 0.57 -8.07 -29.19
N LEU A 881 1.53 -7.14 -29.15
CA LEU A 881 1.36 -5.75 -29.60
C LEU A 881 1.44 -5.58 -31.14
N MET A 882 2.21 -6.43 -31.84
CA MET A 882 2.33 -6.36 -33.30
C MET A 882 1.00 -6.65 -34.01
N PRO A 883 0.74 -6.07 -35.19
CA PRO A 883 -0.47 -6.38 -35.97
C PRO A 883 -0.67 -7.90 -36.10
N GLY A 884 -1.90 -8.40 -35.96
CA GLY A 884 -2.18 -9.84 -35.95
C GLY A 884 -1.69 -10.60 -37.20
N GLU A 885 -1.55 -9.92 -38.34
CA GLU A 885 -0.92 -10.47 -39.55
C GLU A 885 0.61 -10.71 -39.42
N VAL A 886 1.28 -10.01 -38.50
CA VAL A 886 2.72 -10.10 -38.17
C VAL A 886 2.96 -10.97 -36.94
N GLY A 887 2.53 -10.55 -35.75
CA GLY A 887 2.87 -11.20 -34.48
C GLY A 887 2.27 -12.60 -34.36
N GLY A 888 0.94 -12.63 -34.15
CA GLY A 888 0.11 -13.85 -34.20
C GLY A 888 0.12 -14.62 -35.52
N GLY A 889 0.77 -14.09 -36.56
CA GLY A 889 0.77 -14.61 -37.93
C GLY A 889 2.14 -15.10 -38.38
N SER A 890 2.95 -14.20 -38.93
CA SER A 890 4.25 -14.53 -39.54
C SER A 890 5.33 -14.88 -38.52
N PHE A 891 5.31 -14.28 -37.33
CA PHE A 891 6.36 -14.41 -36.32
C PHE A 891 6.26 -15.72 -35.53
N TRP A 892 5.09 -16.04 -34.95
CA TRP A 892 4.84 -17.36 -34.31
C TRP A 892 5.14 -18.54 -35.27
N LYS A 893 4.61 -18.47 -36.50
CA LYS A 893 4.91 -19.46 -37.55
C LYS A 893 6.40 -19.47 -37.89
N GLY A 894 7.02 -18.30 -38.03
CA GLY A 894 8.42 -18.14 -38.41
C GLY A 894 9.37 -18.81 -37.42
N MET A 895 9.18 -18.57 -36.11
CA MET A 895 9.95 -19.24 -35.07
C MET A 895 9.71 -20.75 -35.06
N THR A 896 8.47 -21.21 -35.29
CA THR A 896 8.16 -22.64 -35.43
C THR A 896 8.87 -23.27 -36.64
N ASP A 897 8.90 -22.62 -37.79
CA ASP A 897 9.62 -23.07 -38.99
C ASP A 897 11.15 -23.06 -38.80
N PHE A 898 11.69 -22.13 -38.01
CA PHE A 898 13.10 -22.07 -37.65
C PHE A 898 13.50 -23.21 -36.70
N VAL A 899 12.81 -23.36 -35.57
CA VAL A 899 13.12 -24.38 -34.54
C VAL A 899 12.90 -25.80 -35.06
N SER A 900 11.94 -26.01 -35.96
CA SER A 900 11.73 -27.29 -36.65
C SER A 900 12.72 -27.58 -37.78
N GLY A 901 13.52 -26.59 -38.20
CA GLY A 901 14.43 -26.68 -39.34
C GLY A 901 13.71 -26.76 -40.70
N ALA A 902 12.47 -26.29 -40.79
CA ALA A 902 11.73 -26.15 -42.05
C ALA A 902 12.22 -24.98 -42.89
N ALA A 903 12.73 -23.92 -42.25
CA ALA A 903 13.39 -22.77 -42.86
C ALA A 903 14.66 -22.37 -42.07
N ASP A 904 15.51 -21.53 -42.67
CA ASP A 904 16.65 -20.90 -42.00
C ASP A 904 16.30 -19.49 -41.51
N LEU A 905 17.07 -18.98 -40.53
CA LEU A 905 16.77 -17.71 -39.85
C LEU A 905 16.77 -16.50 -40.80
N GLU A 906 17.67 -16.47 -41.79
CA GLU A 906 17.71 -15.40 -42.81
C GLU A 906 16.42 -15.39 -43.65
N THR A 907 15.90 -16.57 -44.00
CA THR A 907 14.61 -16.70 -44.70
C THR A 907 13.44 -16.28 -43.79
N VAL A 908 13.42 -16.75 -42.54
CA VAL A 908 12.32 -16.49 -41.58
C VAL A 908 12.18 -15.01 -41.27
N LEU A 909 13.27 -14.33 -40.87
CA LEU A 909 13.23 -12.91 -40.54
C LEU A 909 12.85 -12.06 -41.76
N GLY A 910 13.29 -12.46 -42.96
CA GLY A 910 12.90 -11.83 -44.22
C GLY A 910 11.44 -12.07 -44.65
N GLU A 911 10.82 -13.18 -44.24
CA GLU A 911 9.37 -13.41 -44.44
C GLU A 911 8.52 -12.60 -43.43
N ILE A 912 8.99 -12.42 -42.19
CA ILE A 912 8.34 -11.57 -41.18
C ILE A 912 8.42 -10.09 -41.59
N ASP A 913 9.60 -9.59 -41.97
CA ASP A 913 9.77 -8.22 -42.50
C ASP A 913 8.87 -7.92 -43.71
N ALA A 914 8.58 -8.93 -44.53
CA ALA A 914 7.71 -8.81 -45.70
C ALA A 914 6.20 -8.93 -45.39
N SER A 915 5.82 -9.21 -44.14
CA SER A 915 4.43 -9.40 -43.71
C SER A 915 3.75 -8.14 -43.18
N TRP A 916 4.52 -7.11 -42.81
CA TRP A 916 4.01 -5.88 -42.22
C TRP A 916 2.99 -5.16 -43.13
N PRO A 917 1.83 -4.72 -42.58
CA PRO A 917 0.81 -4.04 -43.36
C PRO A 917 1.34 -2.69 -43.89
N THR A 918 1.09 -2.41 -45.18
CA THR A 918 1.41 -1.11 -45.80
C THR A 918 0.25 -0.13 -45.61
N GLU A 919 0.57 1.10 -45.19
CA GLU A 919 -0.31 2.29 -45.23
C GLU A 919 -0.93 2.55 -46.62
#